data_AF-A0A5E7IZM4-F1
#
_entry.id   AF-A0A5E7IZM4-F1
#
_cell.length_a   1.000
_cell.length_b   1.000
_cell.length_c   1.000
_cell.angle_alpha   90.00
_cell.angle_beta   90.00
_cell.angle_gamma   90.00
#
_symmetry.space_group_name_H-M   'P 1'
#
loop_
_entity.id
_entity.type
_entity.pdbx_description
1 polymer ?
#
loop_
_entity_poly.entity_id
_entity_poly.type
_entity_poly.pdbx_seq_one_letter_code
_entity_poly.pdbx_strand_id
1 'polypeptide(L)'
;MTPEQMRDASLLELFSLEAEAQTQVLSAGLLALERDPTQADQLESCMRAAHSLKGAARIVGVDAGVSVAHVMEDCLVSAQEGQLYLRPEHIDALLQGTDLLMRIATPNNSLTPADIDTYVALMAQLLDPLAPAAPISLPVLAEREPEQPRVELPVPLVELPLAASVEPPRKAKRTTENGERVLRVTAERLNSLLDLSSKSLVETQRLKPHLATMQRLKRTQNNGLRALENLNVHLKDHALSLEAREALEDARRLLAQAQQLLIEKNAELDEFAWQASQRAQVLYDTALACRMRPFADVLTGQVRMVRDLGRDLGKQVRLEIEGEKTQVDRDVLEKLEAPLTHLLRNAVDHGIESPEQRLLAGKPAQGLIRLRASHQAGLLVLELSDDGHGIDLEKVRRSIVERQLSPAQTAAQLSEEELLTFLFLPGFSLRDKVTEVSGRGVGLDAVQHMVRELRGAVVLEQTAGEGSRFHLEVPLTLSVVRSLVVEVGDEAYAFPLAHIERMCDLEPTDIVQVEGRQHFWHEGRHVGLVAASQLLQRPVNQSSQQTLKVVVIRERDAIYGVAVERFIGERTLVVLPLDERLGKVQDISAGALLDDGSVVLIVDVEDMLRSVDKLLNSGRLERIARHSNQVAEAARKRILVVDDSLTVRELQRKLLLNRGYEVAVAVDGMDGWNALRSENFDLLITDIDMPRMDGIELVSLLRRDNRLQSLPVMVVSYKDREEDRRRGLDAGADYYLAKASFHDDALLDAVVELIGGARA
;
A
#
# COMPACT_ATOMS: atom_id res chain seq x y z
N MET A 1 29.04 -12.93 24.95
CA MET A 1 29.88 -13.66 23.98
C MET A 1 31.33 -13.39 24.30
N THR A 2 32.17 -14.42 24.31
CA THR A 2 33.64 -14.26 24.40
C THR A 2 34.19 -13.62 23.11
N PRO A 3 35.39 -13.02 23.13
CA PRO A 3 36.04 -12.48 21.92
C PRO A 3 36.20 -13.52 20.80
N GLU A 4 36.38 -14.79 21.16
CA GLU A 4 36.41 -15.92 20.23
C GLU A 4 35.03 -16.17 19.59
N GLN A 5 33.96 -16.19 20.39
CA GLN A 5 32.59 -16.34 19.88
C GLN A 5 32.17 -15.20 18.94
N MET A 6 32.66 -13.98 19.15
CA MET A 6 32.42 -12.85 18.24
C MET A 6 33.20 -12.98 16.92
N ARG A 7 34.41 -13.54 16.97
CA ARG A 7 35.23 -13.78 15.79
C ARG A 7 34.66 -14.92 14.93
N ASP A 8 34.20 -16.00 15.57
CA ASP A 8 33.58 -17.14 14.89
C ASP A 8 32.25 -16.75 14.24
N ALA A 9 31.44 -15.91 14.90
CA ALA A 9 30.21 -15.37 14.31
C ALA A 9 30.49 -14.50 13.07
N SER A 10 31.53 -13.65 13.12
CA SER A 10 31.92 -12.81 11.98
C SER A 10 32.51 -13.63 10.81
N LEU A 11 33.22 -14.73 11.09
CA LEU A 11 33.72 -15.62 10.05
C LEU A 11 32.60 -16.43 9.40
N LEU A 12 31.61 -16.89 10.18
CA LEU A 12 30.41 -17.55 9.64
C LEU A 12 29.58 -16.60 8.77
N GLU A 13 29.47 -15.33 9.13
CA GLU A 13 28.79 -14.32 8.30
C GLU A 13 29.51 -14.10 6.95
N LEU A 14 30.85 -14.10 6.96
CA LEU A 14 31.64 -14.04 5.71
C LEU A 14 31.46 -15.31 4.86
N PHE A 15 31.39 -16.49 5.49
CA PHE A 15 31.10 -17.73 4.79
C PHE A 15 29.69 -17.71 4.19
N SER A 16 28.69 -17.18 4.91
CA SER A 16 27.33 -17.04 4.41
C SER A 16 27.23 -16.18 3.15
N LEU A 17 27.90 -15.03 3.14
CA LEU A 17 27.95 -14.15 1.97
C LEU A 17 28.65 -14.81 0.77
N GLU A 18 29.74 -15.54 1.01
CA GLU A 18 30.44 -16.27 -0.05
C GLU A 18 29.59 -17.46 -0.55
N ALA A 19 28.93 -18.18 0.35
CA ALA A 19 28.02 -19.27 0.02
C ALA A 19 26.87 -18.80 -0.86
N GLU A 20 26.24 -17.67 -0.50
CA GLU A 20 25.17 -17.06 -1.29
C GLU A 20 25.64 -16.72 -2.71
N ALA A 21 26.80 -16.06 -2.84
CA ALA A 21 27.33 -15.66 -4.14
C ALA A 21 27.70 -16.88 -5.02
N GLN A 22 28.41 -17.88 -4.46
CA GLN A 22 28.89 -19.01 -5.25
C GLN A 22 27.80 -20.03 -5.56
N THR A 23 26.81 -20.21 -4.69
CA THR A 23 25.66 -21.10 -4.96
C THR A 23 24.73 -20.54 -6.03
N GLN A 24 24.64 -19.22 -6.18
CA GLN A 24 23.97 -18.57 -7.33
C GLN A 24 24.68 -18.89 -8.64
N VAL A 25 26.03 -18.78 -8.68
CA VAL A 25 26.83 -19.14 -9.85
C VAL A 25 26.66 -20.62 -10.21
N LEU A 26 26.74 -21.50 -9.20
CA LEU A 26 26.51 -22.94 -9.39
C LEU A 26 25.10 -23.22 -9.92
N SER A 27 24.07 -22.65 -9.33
CA SER A 27 22.68 -22.88 -9.77
C SER A 27 22.47 -22.48 -11.23
N ALA A 28 22.92 -21.28 -11.61
CA ALA A 28 22.80 -20.79 -12.97
C ALA A 28 23.59 -21.65 -13.98
N GLY A 29 24.83 -22.00 -13.63
CA GLY A 29 25.69 -22.82 -14.50
C GLY A 29 25.21 -24.26 -14.64
N LEU A 30 24.71 -24.88 -13.56
CA LEU A 30 24.15 -26.23 -13.58
C LEU A 30 22.87 -26.31 -14.41
N LEU A 31 22.01 -25.28 -14.36
CA LEU A 31 20.83 -25.18 -15.24
C LEU A 31 21.23 -25.04 -16.71
N ALA A 32 22.32 -24.33 -17.01
CA ALA A 32 22.86 -24.22 -18.37
C ALA A 32 23.45 -25.55 -18.85
N LEU A 33 24.22 -26.24 -18.00
CA LEU A 33 24.84 -27.54 -18.27
C LEU A 33 23.80 -28.66 -18.45
N GLU A 34 22.61 -28.55 -17.87
CA GLU A 34 21.54 -29.49 -18.18
C GLU A 34 21.09 -29.39 -19.65
N ARG A 35 21.03 -28.17 -20.19
CA ARG A 35 20.64 -27.93 -21.59
C ARG A 35 21.73 -28.37 -22.56
N ASP A 36 22.98 -28.09 -22.19
CA ASP A 36 24.15 -28.46 -22.97
C ASP A 36 25.31 -28.86 -22.03
N PRO A 37 25.44 -30.16 -21.73
CA PRO A 37 26.46 -30.68 -20.81
C PRO A 37 27.90 -30.47 -21.26
N THR A 38 28.12 -30.00 -22.50
CA THR A 38 29.46 -29.87 -23.09
C THR A 38 29.98 -28.43 -23.11
N GLN A 39 29.25 -27.47 -22.55
CA GLN A 39 29.70 -26.08 -22.47
C GLN A 39 30.86 -25.92 -21.48
N ALA A 40 32.08 -25.87 -22.03
CA ALA A 40 33.31 -25.76 -21.26
C ALA A 40 33.34 -24.53 -20.33
N ASP A 41 32.86 -23.37 -20.80
CA ASP A 41 32.85 -22.13 -20.02
C ASP A 41 31.97 -22.23 -18.76
N GLN A 42 30.79 -22.86 -18.88
CA GLN A 42 29.88 -23.05 -17.74
C GLN A 42 30.41 -24.08 -16.76
N LEU A 43 31.03 -25.15 -17.26
CA LEU A 43 31.65 -26.19 -16.45
C LEU A 43 32.83 -25.63 -15.63
N GLU A 44 33.67 -24.81 -16.26
CA GLU A 44 34.78 -24.15 -15.59
C GLU A 44 34.28 -23.15 -14.53
N SER A 45 33.24 -22.38 -14.85
CA SER A 45 32.60 -21.46 -13.90
C SER A 45 32.07 -22.19 -12.66
N CYS A 46 31.34 -23.30 -12.86
CA CYS A 46 30.82 -24.12 -11.76
C CYS A 46 31.94 -24.71 -10.90
N MET A 47 32.98 -25.25 -11.52
CA MET A 47 34.13 -25.83 -10.81
C MET A 47 34.82 -24.78 -9.93
N ARG A 48 35.09 -23.58 -10.48
CA ARG A 48 35.69 -22.48 -9.70
C ARG A 48 34.82 -22.06 -8.52
N ALA A 49 33.51 -22.05 -8.69
CA ALA A 49 32.56 -21.75 -7.61
C ALA A 49 32.59 -22.82 -6.50
N ALA A 50 32.55 -24.11 -6.86
CA ALA A 50 32.67 -25.22 -5.91
C ALA A 50 34.02 -25.20 -5.16
N HIS A 51 35.12 -24.93 -5.88
CA HIS A 51 36.46 -24.80 -5.29
C HIS A 51 36.54 -23.64 -4.30
N SER A 52 35.95 -22.50 -4.65
CA SER A 52 35.91 -21.31 -3.79
C SER A 52 35.11 -21.57 -2.52
N LEU A 53 33.97 -22.27 -2.63
CA LEU A 53 33.15 -22.71 -1.48
C LEU A 53 33.92 -23.65 -0.55
N LYS A 54 34.62 -24.64 -1.11
CA LYS A 54 35.49 -25.56 -0.33
C LYS A 54 36.56 -24.78 0.43
N GLY A 55 37.21 -23.82 -0.23
CA GLY A 55 38.22 -22.95 0.38
C GLY A 55 37.65 -22.09 1.52
N ALA A 56 36.51 -21.44 1.30
CA ALA A 56 35.84 -20.62 2.29
C ALA A 56 35.41 -21.44 3.51
N ALA A 57 34.75 -22.60 3.31
CA ALA A 57 34.33 -23.49 4.39
C ALA A 57 35.52 -23.96 5.25
N ARG A 58 36.67 -24.27 4.62
CA ARG A 58 37.90 -24.68 5.31
C ARG A 58 38.51 -23.57 6.16
N ILE A 59 38.46 -22.33 5.69
CA ILE A 59 38.98 -21.15 6.43
C ILE A 59 38.15 -20.90 7.69
N VAL A 60 36.83 -21.13 7.62
CA VAL A 60 35.89 -20.91 8.73
C VAL A 60 35.77 -22.13 9.65
N GLY A 61 36.28 -23.30 9.25
CA GLY A 61 36.22 -24.54 10.03
C GLY A 61 34.86 -25.25 9.95
N VAL A 62 34.11 -25.05 8.85
CA VAL A 62 32.81 -25.69 8.62
C VAL A 62 33.03 -26.99 7.85
N ASP A 63 33.39 -28.05 8.58
CA ASP A 63 33.74 -29.36 7.98
C ASP A 63 32.61 -29.93 7.11
N ALA A 64 31.37 -29.76 7.55
CA ALA A 64 30.16 -30.07 6.78
C ALA A 64 30.17 -29.45 5.37
N GLY A 65 30.50 -28.16 5.27
CA GLY A 65 30.54 -27.43 4.00
C GLY A 65 31.73 -27.86 3.13
N VAL A 66 32.85 -28.21 3.75
CA VAL A 66 34.03 -28.77 3.04
C VAL A 66 33.67 -30.09 2.37
N SER A 67 33.00 -31.00 3.08
CA SER A 67 32.62 -32.32 2.55
C SER A 67 31.67 -32.22 1.35
N VAL A 68 30.63 -31.38 1.45
CA VAL A 68 29.67 -31.18 0.34
C VAL A 68 30.33 -30.52 -0.85
N ALA A 69 31.07 -29.42 -0.67
CA ALA A 69 31.73 -28.72 -1.77
C ALA A 69 32.80 -29.59 -2.45
N HIS A 70 33.48 -30.47 -1.71
CA HIS A 70 34.48 -31.38 -2.25
C HIS A 70 33.88 -32.39 -3.25
N VAL A 71 32.82 -33.11 -2.87
CA VAL A 71 32.19 -34.10 -3.78
C VAL A 71 31.53 -33.44 -5.00
N MET A 72 31.04 -32.21 -4.84
CA MET A 72 30.54 -31.41 -5.97
C MET A 72 31.66 -31.03 -6.94
N GLU A 73 32.80 -30.57 -6.41
CA GLU A 73 33.98 -30.22 -7.21
C GLU A 73 34.53 -31.45 -7.95
N ASP A 74 34.65 -32.60 -7.28
CA ASP A 74 35.12 -33.85 -7.90
C ASP A 74 34.24 -34.26 -9.09
N CYS A 75 32.91 -34.18 -8.95
CA CYS A 75 31.96 -34.45 -10.04
C CYS A 75 32.16 -33.52 -11.24
N LEU A 76 32.33 -32.22 -10.98
CA LEU A 76 32.55 -31.21 -12.02
C LEU A 76 33.93 -31.36 -12.70
N VAL A 77 34.96 -31.72 -11.95
CA VAL A 77 36.30 -32.02 -12.48
C VAL A 77 36.28 -33.26 -13.34
N SER A 78 35.67 -34.36 -12.90
CA SER A 78 35.52 -35.58 -13.71
C SER A 78 34.76 -35.32 -15.01
N ALA A 79 33.75 -34.43 -14.98
CA ALA A 79 33.06 -34.00 -16.19
C ALA A 79 33.97 -33.18 -17.13
N GLN A 80 34.81 -32.29 -16.58
CA GLN A 80 35.73 -31.46 -17.36
C GLN A 80 36.84 -32.27 -18.01
N GLU A 81 37.35 -33.28 -17.32
CA GLU A 81 38.36 -34.21 -17.84
C GLU A 81 37.78 -35.21 -18.85
N GLY A 82 36.46 -35.16 -19.12
CA GLY A 82 35.77 -36.07 -20.04
C GLY A 82 35.62 -37.49 -19.50
N GLN A 83 35.83 -37.71 -18.20
CA GLN A 83 35.69 -39.00 -17.52
C GLN A 83 34.24 -39.30 -17.15
N LEU A 84 33.43 -38.26 -16.95
CA LEU A 84 32.01 -38.35 -16.60
C LEU A 84 31.17 -37.53 -17.60
N TYR A 85 30.08 -38.10 -18.08
CA TYR A 85 29.09 -37.33 -18.85
C TYR A 85 27.93 -36.92 -17.93
N LEU A 86 27.72 -35.61 -17.75
CA LEU A 86 26.68 -35.09 -16.85
C LEU A 86 25.27 -35.43 -17.37
N ARG A 87 24.66 -36.42 -16.73
CA ARG A 87 23.23 -36.78 -16.90
C ARG A 87 22.34 -35.93 -15.97
N PRO A 88 21.01 -35.84 -16.23
CA PRO A 88 20.08 -35.11 -15.36
C PRO A 88 20.20 -35.45 -13.87
N GLU A 89 20.37 -36.75 -13.54
CA GLU A 89 20.58 -37.25 -12.18
C GLU A 89 21.79 -36.62 -11.46
N HIS A 90 22.88 -36.36 -12.19
CA HIS A 90 24.07 -35.69 -11.64
C HIS A 90 23.80 -34.20 -11.40
N ILE A 91 23.09 -33.53 -12.33
CA ILE A 91 22.74 -32.12 -12.18
C ILE A 91 21.81 -31.93 -10.97
N ASP A 92 20.87 -32.84 -10.75
CA ASP A 92 19.96 -32.78 -9.60
C ASP A 92 20.70 -32.95 -8.28
N ALA A 93 21.63 -33.92 -8.23
CA ALA A 93 22.47 -34.11 -7.06
C ALA A 93 23.38 -32.88 -6.82
N LEU A 94 23.91 -32.25 -7.87
CA LEU A 94 24.68 -31.01 -7.71
C LEU A 94 23.82 -29.84 -7.21
N LEU A 95 22.58 -29.70 -7.70
CA LEU A 95 21.62 -28.70 -7.21
C LEU A 95 21.22 -28.96 -5.74
N GLN A 96 21.00 -30.22 -5.35
CA GLN A 96 20.78 -30.60 -3.96
C GLN A 96 21.98 -30.23 -3.07
N GLY A 97 23.21 -30.37 -3.60
CA GLY A 97 24.44 -29.92 -2.95
C GLY A 97 24.48 -28.40 -2.73
N THR A 98 24.04 -27.62 -3.72
CA THR A 98 23.94 -26.16 -3.56
C THR A 98 22.99 -25.76 -2.44
N ASP A 99 21.85 -26.44 -2.30
CA ASP A 99 20.90 -26.18 -1.21
C ASP A 99 21.46 -26.56 0.16
N LEU A 100 22.17 -27.70 0.23
CA LEU A 100 22.84 -28.14 1.43
C LEU A 100 23.90 -27.11 1.87
N LEU A 101 24.69 -26.58 0.94
CA LEU A 101 25.68 -25.54 1.24
C LEU A 101 25.02 -24.25 1.77
N MET A 102 23.89 -23.82 1.18
CA MET A 102 23.14 -22.67 1.69
C MET A 102 22.54 -22.91 3.08
N ARG A 103 22.03 -24.11 3.35
CA ARG A 103 21.50 -24.49 4.66
C ARG A 103 22.62 -24.60 5.71
N ILE A 104 23.80 -25.09 5.34
CA ILE A 104 24.98 -25.12 6.23
C ILE A 104 25.43 -23.70 6.56
N ALA A 105 25.33 -22.78 5.60
CA ALA A 105 25.73 -21.39 5.76
C ALA A 105 24.73 -20.55 6.60
N THR A 106 23.49 -21.03 6.80
CA THR A 106 22.43 -20.33 7.55
C THR A 106 22.03 -21.08 8.83
N PRO A 107 22.39 -20.60 10.04
CA PRO A 107 22.27 -21.37 11.28
C PRO A 107 20.84 -21.60 11.84
N ASN A 108 19.79 -21.27 11.08
CA ASN A 108 18.39 -21.40 11.53
C ASN A 108 17.73 -22.74 11.18
N ASN A 109 18.44 -23.67 10.53
CA ASN A 109 17.87 -24.95 10.08
C ASN A 109 18.55 -26.14 10.75
N SER A 110 17.76 -27.03 11.38
CA SER A 110 18.23 -28.27 12.01
C SER A 110 18.67 -29.28 10.95
N LEU A 111 19.92 -29.15 10.49
CA LEU A 111 20.61 -30.17 9.69
C LEU A 111 21.24 -31.21 10.62
N THR A 112 21.02 -32.49 10.34
CA THR A 112 21.72 -33.56 11.05
C THR A 112 22.97 -33.96 10.27
N PRO A 113 24.05 -34.41 10.94
CA PRO A 113 25.21 -34.97 10.25
C PRO A 113 24.85 -36.10 9.27
N ALA A 114 23.77 -36.85 9.55
CA ALA A 114 23.24 -37.90 8.69
C ALA A 114 22.76 -37.39 7.31
N ASP A 115 22.23 -36.16 7.22
CA ASP A 115 21.80 -35.58 5.94
C ASP A 115 22.99 -35.35 5.00
N ILE A 116 24.13 -34.94 5.56
CA ILE A 116 25.38 -34.69 4.83
C ILE A 116 26.00 -36.00 4.38
N ASP A 117 26.09 -36.99 5.28
CA ASP A 117 26.62 -38.32 4.95
C ASP A 117 25.79 -39.01 3.87
N THR A 118 24.46 -38.85 3.91
CA THR A 118 23.55 -39.37 2.88
C THR A 118 23.84 -38.74 1.52
N TYR A 119 24.04 -37.42 1.49
CA TYR A 119 24.37 -36.69 0.26
C TYR A 119 25.74 -37.09 -0.32
N VAL A 120 26.76 -37.18 0.54
CA VAL A 120 28.11 -37.61 0.14
C VAL A 120 28.08 -39.03 -0.43
N ALA A 121 27.30 -39.94 0.18
CA ALA A 121 27.13 -41.30 -0.32
C ALA A 121 26.41 -41.34 -1.68
N LEU A 122 25.38 -40.51 -1.88
CA LEU A 122 24.68 -40.37 -3.16
C LEU A 122 25.64 -39.89 -4.27
N MET A 123 26.42 -38.84 -3.99
CA MET A 123 27.39 -38.31 -4.95
C MET A 123 28.48 -39.33 -5.29
N ALA A 124 28.98 -40.07 -4.31
CA ALA A 124 29.96 -41.13 -4.54
C ALA A 124 29.41 -42.25 -5.44
N GLN A 125 28.14 -42.65 -5.28
CA GLN A 125 27.49 -43.63 -6.16
C GLN A 125 27.31 -43.12 -7.59
N LEU A 126 27.05 -41.82 -7.76
CA LEU A 126 26.91 -41.19 -9.08
C LEU A 126 28.27 -41.04 -9.80
N LEU A 127 29.34 -40.78 -9.05
CA LEU A 127 30.72 -40.69 -9.54
C LEU A 127 31.29 -42.05 -9.97
N ASP A 128 31.00 -43.11 -9.23
CA ASP A 128 31.45 -44.47 -9.52
C ASP A 128 30.32 -45.51 -9.31
N PRO A 129 29.59 -45.90 -10.37
CA PRO A 129 28.53 -46.91 -10.29
C PRO A 129 29.00 -48.31 -9.87
N LEU A 130 30.32 -48.56 -9.87
CA LEU A 130 30.95 -49.83 -9.46
C LEU A 130 31.48 -49.80 -8.03
N ALA A 131 31.42 -48.65 -7.32
CA ALA A 131 31.80 -48.56 -5.93
C ALA A 131 30.83 -49.38 -5.03
N PRO A 132 31.33 -50.17 -4.07
CA PRO A 132 30.46 -50.97 -3.20
C PRO A 132 29.57 -50.05 -2.36
N ALA A 133 28.26 -50.21 -2.47
CA ALA A 133 27.29 -49.50 -1.65
C ALA A 133 27.61 -49.72 -0.16
N ALA A 134 27.94 -48.66 0.56
CA ALA A 134 27.99 -48.70 2.01
C ALA A 134 26.61 -49.11 2.54
N PRO A 135 26.51 -49.98 3.56
CA PRO A 135 25.23 -50.49 4.02
C PRO A 135 24.37 -49.35 4.54
N ILE A 136 23.28 -49.07 3.81
CA ILE A 136 22.21 -48.18 4.23
C ILE A 136 21.59 -48.82 5.48
N SER A 137 21.87 -48.25 6.65
CA SER A 137 21.12 -48.56 7.86
C SER A 137 19.70 -48.01 7.69
N LEU A 138 18.78 -48.87 7.29
CA LEU A 138 17.35 -48.58 7.36
C LEU A 138 17.02 -48.15 8.81
N PRO A 139 16.33 -47.02 9.03
CA PRO A 139 15.84 -46.70 10.37
C PRO A 139 14.82 -47.77 10.75
N VAL A 140 15.18 -48.58 11.75
CA VAL A 140 14.28 -49.51 12.41
C VAL A 140 13.11 -48.70 12.95
N LEU A 141 11.88 -49.05 12.52
CA LEU A 141 10.66 -48.70 13.26
C LEU A 141 10.77 -49.35 14.65
N ALA A 142 11.36 -48.62 15.60
CA ALA A 142 11.23 -48.93 17.01
C ALA A 142 9.90 -48.32 17.49
N GLU A 143 9.03 -49.20 17.98
CA GLU A 143 7.79 -48.85 18.68
C GLU A 143 8.09 -47.80 19.75
N ARG A 144 7.44 -46.63 19.63
CA ARG A 144 7.43 -45.62 20.68
C ARG A 144 6.50 -46.10 21.80
N GLU A 145 7.06 -46.47 22.94
CA GLU A 145 6.33 -46.44 24.21
C GLU A 145 5.98 -44.98 24.58
N PRO A 146 4.82 -44.73 25.22
CA PRO A 146 4.35 -43.38 25.52
C PRO A 146 5.09 -42.78 26.73
N GLU A 147 5.93 -41.79 26.49
CA GLU A 147 6.46 -40.93 27.56
C GLU A 147 5.38 -39.96 28.08
N GLN A 148 5.28 -39.90 29.41
CA GLN A 148 4.36 -39.06 30.16
C GLN A 148 4.73 -37.57 30.05
N PRO A 149 3.76 -36.65 30.13
CA PRO A 149 4.02 -35.23 29.97
C PRO A 149 4.70 -34.64 31.22
N ARG A 150 5.95 -34.18 31.07
CA ARG A 150 6.58 -33.27 32.03
C ARG A 150 6.12 -31.84 31.76
N VAL A 151 5.52 -31.24 32.78
CA VAL A 151 5.16 -29.83 32.84
C VAL A 151 6.44 -29.00 32.99
N GLU A 152 6.75 -28.17 32.00
CA GLU A 152 7.74 -27.08 32.15
C GLU A 152 7.02 -25.78 32.53
N LEU A 153 7.52 -25.15 33.59
CA LEU A 153 7.11 -23.84 34.07
C LEU A 153 7.71 -22.74 33.17
N PRO A 154 7.05 -21.57 33.01
CA PRO A 154 7.56 -20.49 32.17
C PRO A 154 8.72 -19.77 32.87
N VAL A 155 9.83 -19.59 32.15
CA VAL A 155 10.93 -18.69 32.55
C VAL A 155 10.64 -17.28 31.98
N PRO A 156 10.87 -16.18 32.73
CA PRO A 156 10.42 -14.85 32.33
C PRO A 156 11.23 -14.27 31.17
N LEU A 157 10.56 -13.58 30.26
CA LEU A 157 11.15 -12.70 29.26
C LEU A 157 11.94 -11.58 29.95
N VAL A 158 13.26 -11.58 29.76
CA VAL A 158 14.12 -10.43 30.05
C VAL A 158 14.32 -9.68 28.73
N GLU A 159 13.72 -8.50 28.63
CA GLU A 159 14.01 -7.52 27.57
C GLU A 159 15.47 -7.07 27.67
N LEU A 160 16.22 -7.23 26.58
CA LEU A 160 17.55 -6.65 26.43
C LEU A 160 17.45 -5.26 25.77
N PRO A 161 18.24 -4.26 26.20
CA PRO A 161 18.13 -2.89 25.71
C PRO A 161 18.72 -2.73 24.30
N LEU A 162 18.11 -1.84 23.50
CA LEU A 162 18.66 -1.34 22.24
C LEU A 162 20.06 -0.75 22.48
N ALA A 163 21.09 -1.45 21.99
CA ALA A 163 22.45 -0.94 21.92
C ALA A 163 22.72 -0.37 20.53
N ALA A 164 23.27 0.85 20.52
CA ALA A 164 23.43 1.72 19.37
C ALA A 164 24.35 1.15 18.27
N SER A 165 24.04 1.58 17.05
CA SER A 165 24.78 1.39 15.81
C SER A 165 26.28 1.68 15.96
N VAL A 166 27.11 0.65 15.73
CA VAL A 166 28.56 0.80 15.51
C VAL A 166 28.82 0.63 14.01
N GLU A 167 29.35 1.68 13.37
CA GLU A 167 29.78 1.66 11.97
C GLU A 167 30.85 0.57 11.71
N PRO A 168 30.80 -0.16 10.58
CA PRO A 168 31.82 -1.16 10.26
C PRO A 168 33.12 -0.52 9.74
N PRO A 169 34.28 -1.19 9.92
CA PRO A 169 35.57 -0.69 9.48
C PRO A 169 35.69 -0.80 7.95
N ARG A 170 36.01 0.31 7.29
CA ARG A 170 36.35 0.36 5.87
C ARG A 170 37.61 -0.45 5.58
N LYS A 171 37.53 -1.51 4.76
CA LYS A 171 38.68 -2.04 4.01
C LYS A 171 38.35 -2.60 2.61
N ALA A 172 39.37 -2.40 1.75
CA ALA A 172 39.71 -3.00 0.46
C ALA A 172 38.86 -2.65 -0.78
N LYS A 173 39.43 -1.77 -1.61
CA LYS A 173 39.05 -1.55 -3.02
C LYS A 173 39.32 -2.84 -3.82
N ARG A 174 38.27 -3.46 -4.36
CA ARG A 174 38.38 -4.42 -5.49
C ARG A 174 38.16 -3.63 -6.78
N THR A 175 39.18 -3.58 -7.64
CA THR A 175 39.10 -3.08 -9.02
C THR A 175 38.70 -4.22 -9.95
N THR A 176 37.73 -3.99 -10.83
CA THR A 176 37.40 -4.89 -11.94
C THR A 176 38.32 -4.64 -13.14
N GLU A 177 38.41 -5.60 -14.07
CA GLU A 177 39.28 -5.58 -15.25
C GLU A 177 39.01 -4.42 -16.23
N ASN A 178 37.96 -3.61 -16.03
CA ASN A 178 37.67 -2.39 -16.79
C ASN A 178 38.11 -1.07 -16.13
N GLY A 179 38.87 -1.11 -15.03
CA GLY A 179 39.39 0.10 -14.38
C GLY A 179 38.35 0.95 -13.63
N GLU A 180 37.09 0.51 -13.58
CA GLU A 180 36.04 1.16 -12.81
C GLU A 180 36.14 0.77 -11.33
N ARG A 181 36.13 1.77 -10.46
CA ARG A 181 36.16 1.58 -9.00
C ARG A 181 34.77 1.19 -8.53
N VAL A 182 34.55 -0.09 -8.23
CA VAL A 182 33.31 -0.55 -7.58
C VAL A 182 33.32 -0.10 -6.13
N LEU A 183 32.43 0.82 -5.77
CA LEU A 183 32.21 1.27 -4.40
C LEU A 183 30.89 0.67 -3.90
N ARG A 184 30.94 -0.12 -2.83
CA ARG A 184 29.71 -0.57 -2.14
C ARG A 184 29.11 0.63 -1.40
N VAL A 185 27.89 1.01 -1.79
CA VAL A 185 27.10 2.08 -1.17
C VAL A 185 25.91 1.43 -0.47
N THR A 186 25.55 1.91 0.72
CA THR A 186 24.37 1.40 1.45
C THR A 186 23.08 1.86 0.78
N ALA A 187 22.02 1.04 0.87
CA ALA A 187 20.71 1.38 0.33
C ALA A 187 20.17 2.70 0.90
N GLU A 188 20.40 2.95 2.19
CA GLU A 188 19.99 4.18 2.86
C GLU A 188 20.59 5.44 2.22
N ARG A 189 21.86 5.42 1.79
CA ARG A 189 22.49 6.56 1.13
C ARG A 189 21.90 6.83 -0.26
N LEU A 190 21.56 5.77 -1.00
CA LEU A 190 20.89 5.90 -2.29
C LEU A 190 19.47 6.46 -2.11
N ASN A 191 18.75 6.02 -1.07
CA ASN A 191 17.44 6.56 -0.72
C ASN A 191 17.52 8.05 -0.37
N SER A 192 18.51 8.46 0.43
CA SER A 192 18.70 9.89 0.74
C SER A 192 19.07 10.73 -0.49
N LEU A 193 19.85 10.19 -1.43
CA LEU A 193 20.15 10.88 -2.69
C LEU A 193 18.90 11.06 -3.54
N LEU A 194 18.06 10.03 -3.65
CA LEU A 194 16.79 10.10 -4.35
C LEU A 194 15.83 11.09 -3.70
N ASP A 195 15.71 11.08 -2.37
CA ASP A 195 14.86 12.01 -1.63
C ASP A 195 15.31 13.46 -1.85
N LEU A 196 16.60 13.76 -1.66
CA LEU A 196 17.17 15.09 -1.92
C LEU A 196 16.97 15.52 -3.37
N SER A 197 17.17 14.60 -4.31
CA SER A 197 17.00 14.90 -5.73
C SER A 197 15.55 15.15 -6.10
N SER A 198 14.62 14.41 -5.52
CA SER A 198 13.19 14.58 -5.77
C SER A 198 12.68 15.87 -5.14
N LYS A 199 13.16 16.23 -3.94
CA LYS A 199 12.91 17.54 -3.32
C LYS A 199 13.45 18.69 -4.17
N SER A 200 14.67 18.56 -4.68
CA SER A 200 15.26 19.55 -5.61
C SER A 200 14.40 19.73 -6.86
N LEU A 201 13.91 18.63 -7.44
CA LEU A 201 13.00 18.67 -8.59
C LEU A 201 11.72 19.46 -8.26
N VAL A 202 11.09 19.19 -7.13
CA VAL A 202 9.89 19.93 -6.68
C VAL A 202 10.19 21.40 -6.45
N GLU A 203 11.28 21.75 -5.76
CA GLU A 203 11.64 23.16 -5.51
C GLU A 203 11.84 23.93 -6.82
N THR A 204 12.39 23.30 -7.86
CA THR A 204 12.49 23.95 -9.18
C THR A 204 11.14 24.13 -9.87
N GLN A 205 10.16 23.25 -9.60
CA GLN A 205 8.80 23.41 -10.11
C GLN A 205 8.09 24.63 -9.49
N ARG A 206 8.45 25.01 -8.26
CA ARG A 206 7.98 26.25 -7.57
C ARG A 206 8.36 27.54 -8.24
N LEU A 207 9.35 27.53 -9.12
CA LEU A 207 9.68 28.72 -9.90
C LEU A 207 8.60 29.06 -10.93
N LYS A 208 7.83 28.08 -11.43
CA LYS A 208 6.83 28.32 -12.50
C LYS A 208 5.69 29.27 -12.06
N PRO A 209 5.03 29.08 -10.90
CA PRO A 209 4.03 30.04 -10.41
C PRO A 209 4.58 31.46 -10.19
N HIS A 210 5.82 31.57 -9.72
CA HIS A 210 6.47 32.87 -9.53
C HIS A 210 6.72 33.58 -10.87
N LEU A 211 7.18 32.85 -11.89
CA LEU A 211 7.34 33.38 -13.25
C LEU A 211 5.99 33.82 -13.83
N ALA A 212 4.91 33.06 -13.63
CA ALA A 212 3.58 33.47 -14.05
C ALA A 212 3.12 34.79 -13.40
N THR A 213 3.44 34.98 -12.11
CA THR A 213 3.15 36.23 -11.38
C THR A 213 3.97 37.39 -11.92
N MET A 214 5.25 37.17 -12.23
CA MET A 214 6.11 38.17 -12.87
C MET A 214 5.62 38.57 -14.28
N GLN A 215 5.12 37.62 -15.07
CA GLN A 215 4.49 37.91 -16.35
C GLN A 215 3.22 38.76 -16.19
N ARG A 216 2.42 38.51 -15.13
CA ARG A 216 1.26 39.35 -14.80
C ARG A 216 1.70 40.78 -14.44
N LEU A 217 2.75 40.92 -13.63
CA LEU A 217 3.32 42.22 -13.26
C LEU A 217 3.79 43.00 -14.51
N LYS A 218 4.50 42.32 -15.44
CA LYS A 218 4.91 42.88 -16.73
C LYS A 218 3.71 43.42 -17.53
N ARG A 219 2.60 42.67 -17.60
CA ARG A 219 1.37 43.11 -18.29
C ARG A 219 0.77 44.35 -17.62
N THR A 220 0.68 44.38 -16.29
CA THR A 220 0.16 45.53 -15.53
C THR A 220 1.00 46.78 -15.77
N GLN A 221 2.34 46.65 -15.76
CA GLN A 221 3.24 47.76 -15.99
C GLN A 221 3.14 48.29 -17.44
N ASN A 222 3.04 47.40 -18.43
CA ASN A 222 2.78 47.78 -19.83
C ASN A 222 1.48 48.58 -19.98
N ASN A 223 0.42 48.16 -19.28
CA ASN A 223 -0.86 48.87 -19.28
C ASN A 223 -0.74 50.24 -18.61
N GLY A 224 0.02 50.34 -17.52
CA GLY A 224 0.32 51.62 -16.85
C GLY A 224 1.06 52.61 -17.75
N LEU A 225 2.08 52.15 -18.48
CA LEU A 225 2.81 53.00 -19.43
C LEU A 225 1.90 53.48 -20.56
N ARG A 226 1.08 52.60 -21.15
CA ARG A 226 0.09 52.98 -22.17
C ARG A 226 -0.93 53.99 -21.67
N ALA A 227 -1.42 53.83 -20.42
CA ALA A 227 -2.33 54.78 -19.81
C ALA A 227 -1.67 56.17 -19.64
N LEU A 228 -0.39 56.21 -19.26
CA LEU A 228 0.39 57.44 -19.14
C LEU A 228 0.65 58.10 -20.51
N GLU A 229 0.94 57.32 -21.55
CA GLU A 229 1.07 57.81 -22.92
C GLU A 229 -0.24 58.41 -23.44
N ASN A 230 -1.36 57.72 -23.22
CA ASN A 230 -2.69 58.23 -23.58
C ASN A 230 -3.02 59.53 -22.84
N LEU A 231 -2.72 59.61 -21.54
CA LEU A 231 -2.89 60.83 -20.74
C LEU A 231 -2.06 61.98 -21.33
N ASN A 232 -0.80 61.72 -21.69
CA ASN A 232 0.07 62.73 -22.29
C ASN A 232 -0.48 63.25 -23.62
N VAL A 233 -1.03 62.37 -24.48
CA VAL A 233 -1.67 62.77 -25.74
C VAL A 233 -2.86 63.69 -25.50
N HIS A 234 -3.73 63.39 -24.54
CA HIS A 234 -4.89 64.24 -24.21
C HIS A 234 -4.52 65.58 -23.57
N LEU A 235 -3.40 65.62 -22.83
CA LEU A 235 -2.92 66.84 -22.18
C LEU A 235 -2.12 67.77 -23.09
N LYS A 236 -1.73 67.35 -24.31
CA LYS A 236 -0.98 68.18 -25.27
C LYS A 236 -1.70 69.49 -25.64
N ASP A 237 -3.03 69.45 -25.72
CA ASP A 237 -3.84 70.61 -26.12
C ASP A 237 -4.18 71.55 -24.95
N HIS A 238 -3.73 71.21 -23.73
CA HIS A 238 -3.95 72.02 -22.52
C HIS A 238 -2.66 72.74 -22.10
N ALA A 239 -2.79 73.99 -21.63
CA ALA A 239 -1.68 74.77 -21.10
C ALA A 239 -1.27 74.27 -19.71
N LEU A 240 -0.51 73.17 -19.66
CA LEU A 240 0.14 72.69 -18.44
C LEU A 240 1.22 73.66 -17.96
N SER A 241 1.40 73.77 -16.64
CA SER A 241 2.56 74.46 -16.05
C SER A 241 3.87 73.73 -16.41
N LEU A 242 4.99 74.46 -16.37
CA LEU A 242 6.31 73.88 -16.64
C LEU A 242 6.62 72.71 -15.67
N GLU A 243 6.33 72.91 -14.38
CA GLU A 243 6.49 71.90 -13.32
C GLU A 243 5.67 70.64 -13.59
N ALA A 244 4.42 70.77 -14.08
CA ALA A 244 3.57 69.62 -14.40
C ALA A 244 4.07 68.83 -15.62
N ARG A 245 4.66 69.52 -16.61
CA ARG A 245 5.29 68.86 -17.78
C ARG A 245 6.55 68.11 -17.40
N GLU A 246 7.41 68.72 -16.58
CA GLU A 246 8.63 68.08 -16.08
C GLU A 246 8.30 66.84 -15.24
N ALA A 247 7.32 66.93 -14.33
CA ALA A 247 6.88 65.80 -13.52
C ALA A 247 6.31 64.63 -14.37
N LEU A 248 5.56 64.92 -15.45
CA LEU A 248 5.02 63.91 -16.35
C LEU A 248 6.13 63.20 -17.16
N GLU A 249 7.12 63.96 -17.65
CA GLU A 249 8.27 63.40 -18.36
C GLU A 249 9.17 62.57 -17.43
N ASP A 250 9.39 63.02 -16.20
CA ASP A 250 10.11 62.25 -15.19
C ASP A 250 9.38 60.95 -14.84
N ALA A 251 8.05 60.99 -14.65
CA ALA A 251 7.24 59.79 -14.43
C ALA A 251 7.34 58.80 -15.59
N ARG A 252 7.32 59.29 -16.84
CA ARG A 252 7.50 58.46 -18.04
C ARG A 252 8.88 57.82 -18.08
N ARG A 253 9.94 58.59 -17.81
CA ARG A 253 11.32 58.09 -17.78
C ARG A 253 11.48 57.00 -16.73
N LEU A 254 10.98 57.22 -15.52
CA LEU A 254 11.06 56.24 -14.43
C LEU A 254 10.28 54.95 -14.73
N LEU A 255 9.08 55.06 -15.29
CA LEU A 255 8.28 53.89 -15.67
C LEU A 255 8.93 53.09 -16.81
N ALA A 256 9.49 53.75 -17.81
CA ALA A 256 10.22 53.10 -18.90
C ALA A 256 11.49 52.39 -18.40
N GLN A 257 12.26 53.03 -17.50
CA GLN A 257 13.42 52.42 -16.85
C GLN A 257 13.02 51.19 -16.02
N ALA A 258 11.96 51.29 -15.23
CA ALA A 258 11.43 50.17 -14.45
C ALA A 258 10.94 49.03 -15.35
N GLN A 259 10.37 49.33 -16.52
CA GLN A 259 9.92 48.33 -17.49
C GLN A 259 11.11 47.60 -18.12
N GLN A 260 12.14 48.32 -18.53
CA GLN A 260 13.34 47.73 -19.11
C GLN A 260 14.02 46.79 -18.11
N LEU A 261 14.21 47.24 -16.86
CA LEU A 261 14.77 46.41 -15.79
C LEU A 261 13.94 45.15 -15.54
N LEU A 262 12.60 45.27 -15.55
CA LEU A 262 11.70 44.14 -15.35
C LEU A 262 11.73 43.15 -16.52
N ILE A 263 11.89 43.62 -17.76
CA ILE A 263 12.07 42.75 -18.93
C ILE A 263 13.37 41.96 -18.83
N GLU A 264 14.48 42.64 -18.52
CA GLU A 264 15.81 42.02 -18.35
C GLU A 264 15.80 40.99 -17.22
N LYS A 265 15.28 41.36 -16.04
CA LYS A 265 15.25 40.45 -14.88
C LYS A 265 14.30 39.27 -15.07
N ASN A 266 13.19 39.44 -15.77
CA ASN A 266 12.33 38.31 -16.12
C ASN A 266 13.02 37.34 -17.07
N ALA A 267 13.76 37.83 -18.08
CA ALA A 267 14.50 36.96 -18.99
C ALA A 267 15.60 36.16 -18.26
N GLU A 268 16.36 36.82 -17.38
CA GLU A 268 17.36 36.16 -16.53
C GLU A 268 16.74 35.09 -15.62
N LEU A 269 15.59 35.38 -15.00
CA LEU A 269 14.87 34.44 -14.15
C LEU A 269 14.28 33.26 -14.93
N ASP A 270 13.72 33.50 -16.11
CA ASP A 270 13.21 32.44 -17.00
C ASP A 270 14.34 31.48 -17.40
N GLU A 271 15.52 32.01 -17.77
CA GLU A 271 16.70 31.20 -18.10
C GLU A 271 17.21 30.40 -16.90
N PHE A 272 17.33 31.05 -15.73
CA PHE A 272 17.75 30.39 -14.49
C PHE A 272 16.79 29.26 -14.11
N ALA A 273 15.48 29.49 -14.18
CA ALA A 273 14.48 28.48 -13.85
C ALA A 273 14.52 27.29 -14.80
N TRP A 274 14.72 27.54 -16.10
CA TRP A 274 14.90 26.48 -17.10
C TRP A 274 16.14 25.64 -16.81
N GLN A 275 17.30 26.27 -16.58
CA GLN A 275 18.55 25.56 -16.27
C GLN A 275 18.46 24.79 -14.94
N ALA A 276 17.86 25.38 -13.91
CA ALA A 276 17.67 24.75 -12.62
C ALA A 276 16.78 23.50 -12.74
N SER A 277 15.65 23.60 -13.45
CA SER A 277 14.75 22.47 -13.69
C SER A 277 15.43 21.36 -14.48
N GLN A 278 16.19 21.68 -15.53
CA GLN A 278 16.94 20.68 -16.29
C GLN A 278 17.98 19.96 -15.43
N ARG A 279 18.75 20.70 -14.61
CA ARG A 279 19.75 20.10 -13.71
C ARG A 279 19.11 19.23 -12.63
N ALA A 280 17.98 19.65 -12.07
CA ALA A 280 17.25 18.86 -11.08
C ALA A 280 16.68 17.57 -11.69
N GLN A 281 16.19 17.62 -12.93
CA GLN A 281 15.76 16.41 -13.65
C GLN A 281 16.92 15.45 -13.89
N VAL A 282 18.07 15.94 -14.37
CA VAL A 282 19.27 15.10 -14.60
C VAL A 282 19.77 14.49 -13.29
N LEU A 283 19.76 15.26 -12.19
CA LEU A 283 20.10 14.77 -10.86
C LEU A 283 19.18 13.62 -10.45
N TYR A 284 17.87 13.76 -10.69
CA TYR A 284 16.86 12.76 -10.35
C TYR A 284 17.03 11.48 -11.17
N ASP A 285 17.16 11.61 -12.48
CA ASP A 285 17.35 10.47 -13.37
C ASP A 285 18.64 9.72 -13.05
N THR A 286 19.71 10.45 -12.69
CA THR A 286 21.00 9.85 -12.29
C THR A 286 20.89 9.14 -10.94
N ALA A 287 20.24 9.75 -9.95
CA ALA A 287 20.01 9.14 -8.64
C ALA A 287 19.15 7.87 -8.77
N LEU A 288 18.13 7.91 -9.64
CA LEU A 288 17.28 6.77 -9.95
C LEU A 288 18.07 5.66 -10.63
N ALA A 289 18.89 5.97 -11.63
CA ALA A 289 19.74 5.00 -12.32
C ALA A 289 20.71 4.27 -11.36
N CYS A 290 21.18 4.92 -10.28
CA CYS A 290 22.02 4.26 -9.28
C CYS A 290 21.30 3.20 -8.43
N ARG A 291 19.96 3.21 -8.40
CA ARG A 291 19.13 2.25 -7.65
C ARG A 291 18.53 1.16 -8.55
N MET A 292 18.52 1.38 -9.85
CA MET A 292 18.02 0.43 -10.84
C MET A 292 18.85 -0.86 -10.81
N ARG A 293 18.17 -1.98 -10.98
CA ARG A 293 18.78 -3.30 -11.16
C ARG A 293 18.22 -3.96 -12.42
N PRO A 294 18.97 -4.88 -13.06
CA PRO A 294 18.46 -5.70 -14.14
C PRO A 294 17.27 -6.56 -13.67
N PHE A 295 16.27 -6.73 -14.55
CA PHE A 295 15.13 -7.61 -14.30
C PHE A 295 15.54 -9.07 -14.04
N ALA A 296 16.66 -9.53 -14.62
CA ALA A 296 17.19 -10.87 -14.39
C ALA A 296 17.39 -11.23 -12.91
N ASP A 297 17.70 -10.26 -12.05
CA ASP A 297 17.95 -10.48 -10.63
C ASP A 297 16.74 -11.14 -9.94
N VAL A 298 15.52 -10.76 -10.32
CA VAL A 298 14.26 -11.31 -9.76
C VAL A 298 13.89 -12.68 -10.33
N LEU A 299 14.64 -13.21 -11.30
CA LEU A 299 14.31 -14.47 -11.99
C LEU A 299 15.22 -15.64 -11.60
N THR A 300 16.28 -15.38 -10.84
CA THR A 300 17.33 -16.36 -10.52
C THR A 300 16.76 -17.62 -9.85
N GLY A 301 15.76 -17.48 -8.95
CA GLY A 301 15.09 -18.61 -8.30
C GLY A 301 13.96 -19.23 -9.13
N GLN A 302 13.34 -18.45 -10.02
CA GLN A 302 12.13 -18.79 -10.75
C GLN A 302 12.42 -19.78 -11.86
N VAL A 303 13.58 -19.68 -12.53
CA VAL A 303 14.01 -20.66 -13.54
C VAL A 303 14.12 -22.05 -12.91
N ARG A 304 14.73 -22.12 -11.72
CA ARG A 304 14.88 -23.38 -10.98
C ARG A 304 13.53 -23.92 -10.51
N MET A 305 12.69 -23.07 -9.92
CA MET A 305 11.36 -23.45 -9.45
C MET A 305 10.46 -24.00 -10.57
N VAL A 306 10.49 -23.39 -11.77
CA VAL A 306 9.74 -23.89 -12.93
C VAL A 306 10.22 -25.27 -13.37
N ARG A 307 11.54 -25.52 -13.35
CA ARG A 307 12.13 -26.83 -13.66
C ARG A 307 11.68 -27.88 -12.64
N ASP A 308 11.87 -27.60 -11.35
CA ASP A 308 11.58 -28.55 -10.28
C ASP A 308 10.08 -28.90 -10.24
N LEU A 309 9.21 -27.89 -10.34
CA LEU A 309 7.76 -28.06 -10.39
C LEU A 309 7.30 -28.82 -11.64
N GLY A 310 7.92 -28.56 -12.80
CA GLY A 310 7.65 -29.31 -14.02
C GLY A 310 7.94 -30.79 -13.80
N ARG A 311 9.07 -31.11 -13.17
CA ARG A 311 9.48 -32.50 -12.91
C ARG A 311 8.57 -33.20 -11.91
N ASP A 312 8.20 -32.54 -10.83
CA ASP A 312 7.29 -33.09 -9.81
C ASP A 312 5.91 -33.42 -10.39
N LEU A 313 5.44 -32.61 -11.35
CA LEU A 313 4.17 -32.83 -12.05
C LEU A 313 4.30 -33.73 -13.30
N GLY A 314 5.50 -34.22 -13.63
CA GLY A 314 5.75 -35.05 -14.81
C GLY A 314 5.59 -34.30 -16.14
N LYS A 315 5.78 -32.97 -16.13
CA LYS A 315 5.67 -32.09 -17.30
C LYS A 315 7.05 -31.64 -17.76
N GLN A 316 7.25 -31.59 -19.07
CA GLN A 316 8.48 -31.03 -19.65
C GLN A 316 8.23 -29.56 -19.98
N VAL A 317 8.89 -28.64 -19.27
CA VAL A 317 8.66 -27.19 -19.42
C VAL A 317 9.97 -26.46 -19.65
N ARG A 318 9.95 -25.44 -20.50
CA ARG A 318 11.05 -24.51 -20.75
C ARG A 318 10.59 -23.08 -20.48
N LEU A 319 11.39 -22.34 -19.71
CA LEU A 319 11.22 -20.91 -19.50
C LEU A 319 12.18 -20.15 -20.43
N GLU A 320 11.63 -19.29 -21.27
CA GLU A 320 12.35 -18.30 -22.07
C GLU A 320 12.12 -16.90 -21.51
N ILE A 321 13.21 -16.16 -21.30
CA ILE A 321 13.18 -14.82 -20.74
C ILE A 321 13.72 -13.85 -21.79
N GLU A 322 12.93 -12.83 -22.11
CA GLU A 322 13.32 -11.74 -22.99
C GLU A 322 13.36 -10.43 -22.20
N GLY A 323 14.41 -9.62 -22.41
CA GLY A 323 14.55 -8.35 -21.71
C GLY A 323 15.11 -8.46 -20.28
N GLU A 324 15.93 -9.49 -20.02
CA GLU A 324 16.68 -9.68 -18.76
C GLU A 324 17.45 -8.44 -18.27
N LYS A 325 17.92 -7.60 -19.21
CA LYS A 325 18.72 -6.40 -18.93
C LYS A 325 17.88 -5.15 -18.63
N THR A 326 16.54 -5.26 -18.72
CA THR A 326 15.62 -4.14 -18.45
C THR A 326 15.87 -3.63 -17.03
N GLN A 327 16.10 -2.32 -16.91
CA GLN A 327 16.42 -1.67 -15.65
C GLN A 327 15.13 -1.34 -14.90
N VAL A 328 15.01 -1.82 -13.66
CA VAL A 328 13.83 -1.64 -12.81
C VAL A 328 14.28 -1.23 -11.41
N ASP A 329 13.50 -0.40 -10.74
CA ASP A 329 13.78 0.00 -9.37
C ASP A 329 13.83 -1.20 -8.42
N ARG A 330 14.82 -1.22 -7.52
CA ARG A 330 15.02 -2.33 -6.58
C ARG A 330 13.74 -2.70 -5.80
N ASP A 331 13.03 -1.73 -5.25
CA ASP A 331 11.87 -2.02 -4.40
C ASP A 331 10.68 -2.52 -5.25
N VAL A 332 10.61 -2.13 -6.53
CA VAL A 332 9.64 -2.70 -7.48
C VAL A 332 9.99 -4.16 -7.78
N LEU A 333 11.28 -4.47 -8.04
CA LEU A 333 11.73 -5.85 -8.28
C LEU A 333 11.45 -6.77 -7.09
N GLU A 334 11.80 -6.36 -5.88
CA GLU A 334 11.57 -7.15 -4.66
C GLU A 334 10.07 -7.48 -4.48
N LYS A 335 9.18 -6.52 -4.77
CA LYS A 335 7.72 -6.72 -4.69
C LYS A 335 7.14 -7.52 -5.87
N LEU A 336 7.79 -7.53 -7.03
CA LEU A 336 7.38 -8.30 -8.20
C LEU A 336 7.69 -9.80 -8.08
N GLU A 337 8.59 -10.20 -7.19
CA GLU A 337 9.04 -11.59 -7.04
C GLU A 337 7.86 -12.54 -6.74
N ALA A 338 7.01 -12.16 -5.79
CA ALA A 338 5.86 -12.96 -5.37
C ALA A 338 4.80 -13.13 -6.48
N PRO A 339 4.29 -12.07 -7.15
CA PRO A 339 3.31 -12.23 -8.23
C PRO A 339 3.87 -13.00 -9.43
N LEU A 340 5.13 -12.80 -9.82
CA LEU A 340 5.75 -13.55 -10.91
C LEU A 340 5.90 -15.03 -10.58
N THR A 341 6.36 -15.35 -9.36
CA THR A 341 6.45 -16.73 -8.87
C THR A 341 5.10 -17.44 -8.93
N HIS A 342 4.03 -16.73 -8.56
CA HIS A 342 2.68 -17.26 -8.59
C HIS A 342 2.19 -17.52 -10.04
N LEU A 343 2.36 -16.56 -10.93
CA LEU A 343 1.94 -16.71 -12.32
C LEU A 343 2.72 -17.82 -13.04
N LEU A 344 4.03 -17.91 -12.82
CA LEU A 344 4.86 -19.00 -13.36
C LEU A 344 4.42 -20.37 -12.84
N ARG A 345 4.12 -20.48 -11.54
CA ARG A 345 3.57 -21.71 -10.97
C ARG A 345 2.25 -22.09 -11.63
N ASN A 346 1.34 -21.13 -11.83
CA ASN A 346 0.05 -21.39 -12.50
C ASN A 346 0.23 -21.85 -13.94
N ALA A 347 1.18 -21.27 -14.68
CA ALA A 347 1.51 -21.70 -16.04
C ALA A 347 2.01 -23.16 -16.05
N VAL A 348 2.85 -23.58 -15.11
CA VAL A 348 3.34 -24.97 -15.03
C VAL A 348 2.26 -25.94 -14.53
N ASP A 349 1.53 -25.59 -13.48
CA ASP A 349 0.54 -26.49 -12.84
C ASP A 349 -0.73 -26.64 -13.69
N HIS A 350 -1.21 -25.54 -14.28
CA HIS A 350 -2.49 -25.50 -14.99
C HIS A 350 -2.38 -25.20 -16.48
N GLY A 351 -1.46 -24.34 -16.90
CA GLY A 351 -1.34 -23.98 -18.32
C GLY A 351 -0.83 -25.15 -19.17
N ILE A 352 0.38 -25.62 -18.87
CA ILE A 352 1.06 -26.65 -19.66
C ILE A 352 0.45 -28.03 -19.42
N GLU A 353 0.10 -28.74 -20.49
CA GLU A 353 -0.43 -30.12 -20.45
C GLU A 353 0.68 -31.16 -20.29
N SER A 354 0.32 -32.43 -20.04
CA SER A 354 1.32 -33.51 -20.01
C SER A 354 1.93 -33.74 -21.41
N PRO A 355 3.18 -34.26 -21.51
CA PRO A 355 3.81 -34.49 -22.80
C PRO A 355 2.97 -35.36 -23.76
N GLU A 356 2.25 -36.35 -23.22
CA GLU A 356 1.34 -37.22 -23.97
C GLU A 356 0.15 -36.44 -24.54
N GLN A 357 -0.50 -35.60 -23.72
CA GLN A 357 -1.61 -34.75 -24.13
C GLN A 357 -1.19 -33.72 -25.18
N ARG A 358 0.02 -33.16 -25.05
CA ARG A 358 0.57 -32.20 -26.01
C ARG A 358 0.80 -32.84 -27.38
N LEU A 359 1.40 -34.04 -27.41
CA LEU A 359 1.60 -34.78 -28.67
C LEU A 359 0.26 -35.13 -29.35
N LEU A 360 -0.76 -35.51 -28.56
CA LEU A 360 -2.11 -35.76 -29.08
C LEU A 360 -2.76 -34.49 -29.68
N ALA A 361 -2.47 -33.32 -29.09
CA ALA A 361 -2.92 -32.03 -29.59
C ALA A 361 -2.06 -31.47 -30.75
N GLY A 362 -1.04 -32.21 -31.21
CA GLY A 362 -0.13 -31.78 -32.28
C GLY A 362 0.93 -30.76 -31.84
N LYS A 363 1.14 -30.58 -30.53
CA LYS A 363 2.13 -29.68 -29.95
C LYS A 363 3.44 -30.39 -29.61
N PRO A 364 4.56 -29.65 -29.48
CA PRO A 364 5.80 -30.21 -28.96
C PRO A 364 5.63 -30.79 -27.55
N ALA A 365 6.32 -31.89 -27.24
CA ALA A 365 6.27 -32.54 -25.93
C ALA A 365 6.75 -31.62 -24.78
N GLN A 366 7.70 -30.72 -25.07
CA GLN A 366 8.15 -29.67 -24.16
C GLN A 366 7.25 -28.43 -24.31
N GLY A 367 6.61 -28.03 -23.22
CA GLY A 367 5.86 -26.77 -23.11
C GLY A 367 6.78 -25.56 -22.97
N LEU A 368 6.35 -24.43 -23.52
CA LEU A 368 7.10 -23.18 -23.52
C LEU A 368 6.35 -22.11 -22.72
N ILE A 369 7.04 -21.56 -21.74
CA ILE A 369 6.63 -20.36 -21.02
C ILE A 369 7.59 -19.25 -21.42
N ARG A 370 7.06 -18.14 -21.93
CA ARG A 370 7.83 -16.95 -22.31
C ARG A 370 7.50 -15.79 -21.39
N LEU A 371 8.51 -15.19 -20.78
CA LEU A 371 8.41 -13.99 -19.97
C LEU A 371 9.18 -12.86 -20.65
N ARG A 372 8.48 -11.83 -21.09
CA ARG A 372 9.08 -10.66 -21.74
C ARG A 372 8.96 -9.45 -20.85
N ALA A 373 10.07 -8.79 -20.58
CA ALA A 373 10.11 -7.53 -19.86
C ALA A 373 10.54 -6.40 -20.81
N SER A 374 9.77 -5.32 -20.85
CA SER A 374 10.10 -4.13 -21.62
C SER A 374 9.76 -2.85 -20.87
N HIS A 375 10.49 -1.78 -21.16
CA HIS A 375 10.18 -0.45 -20.64
C HIS A 375 9.44 0.36 -21.71
N GLN A 376 8.23 0.83 -21.39
CA GLN A 376 7.42 1.68 -22.26
C GLN A 376 6.87 2.86 -21.45
N ALA A 377 7.16 4.10 -21.88
CA ALA A 377 6.61 5.33 -21.31
C ALA A 377 6.70 5.48 -19.77
N GLY A 378 7.79 5.01 -19.15
CA GLY A 378 7.96 5.06 -17.69
C GLY A 378 7.35 3.87 -16.93
N LEU A 379 6.74 2.93 -17.63
CA LEU A 379 6.17 1.69 -17.09
C LEU A 379 7.03 0.49 -17.48
N LEU A 380 7.18 -0.45 -16.56
CA LEU A 380 7.62 -1.80 -16.84
C LEU A 380 6.40 -2.60 -17.31
N VAL A 381 6.46 -3.04 -18.56
CA VAL A 381 5.48 -3.92 -19.17
C VAL A 381 6.04 -5.34 -19.15
N LEU A 382 5.37 -6.24 -18.44
CA LEU A 382 5.70 -7.65 -18.36
C LEU A 382 4.62 -8.45 -19.10
N GLU A 383 5.05 -9.28 -20.05
CA GLU A 383 4.17 -10.22 -20.75
C GLU A 383 4.61 -11.63 -20.37
N LEU A 384 3.73 -12.37 -19.69
CA LEU A 384 3.93 -13.79 -19.41
C LEU A 384 2.96 -14.60 -20.27
N SER A 385 3.48 -15.40 -21.20
CA SER A 385 2.68 -16.28 -22.05
C SER A 385 3.09 -17.74 -21.90
N ASP A 386 2.12 -18.64 -21.84
CA ASP A 386 2.32 -20.08 -21.98
C ASP A 386 1.73 -20.60 -23.29
N ASP A 387 2.23 -21.72 -23.80
CA ASP A 387 1.68 -22.42 -24.98
C ASP A 387 0.78 -23.62 -24.60
N GLY A 388 0.13 -23.51 -23.45
CA GLY A 388 -0.71 -24.54 -22.83
C GLY A 388 -2.07 -24.69 -23.49
N HIS A 389 -3.00 -25.34 -22.79
CA HIS A 389 -4.35 -25.57 -23.34
C HIS A 389 -5.26 -24.33 -23.30
N GLY A 390 -4.80 -23.24 -22.69
CA GLY A 390 -5.59 -22.04 -22.41
C GLY A 390 -6.56 -22.24 -21.26
N ILE A 391 -7.66 -21.49 -21.24
CA ILE A 391 -8.66 -21.55 -20.17
C ILE A 391 -9.97 -22.08 -20.78
N ASP A 392 -10.59 -23.05 -20.10
CA ASP A 392 -11.88 -23.58 -20.53
C ASP A 392 -13.00 -22.60 -20.11
N LEU A 393 -13.40 -21.73 -21.05
CA LEU A 393 -14.44 -20.73 -20.84
C LEU A 393 -15.80 -21.35 -20.48
N GLU A 394 -16.12 -22.56 -20.96
CA GLU A 394 -17.36 -23.25 -20.59
C GLU A 394 -17.33 -23.74 -19.15
N LYS A 395 -16.15 -24.18 -18.68
CA LYS A 395 -15.95 -24.54 -17.26
C LYS A 395 -16.00 -23.31 -16.36
N VAL A 396 -15.42 -22.19 -16.79
CA VAL A 396 -15.53 -20.90 -16.08
C VAL A 396 -17.00 -20.47 -15.98
N ARG A 397 -17.73 -20.50 -17.09
CA ARG A 397 -19.15 -20.15 -17.13
C ARG A 397 -19.99 -21.03 -16.21
N ARG A 398 -19.77 -22.35 -16.22
CA ARG A 398 -20.45 -23.28 -15.29
C ARG A 398 -20.13 -22.96 -13.82
N SER A 399 -18.86 -22.72 -13.50
CA SER A 399 -18.44 -22.34 -12.14
C SER A 399 -19.09 -21.04 -11.66
N ILE A 400 -19.22 -20.03 -12.54
CA ILE A 400 -19.92 -18.76 -12.23
C ILE A 400 -21.39 -19.01 -11.85
N VAL A 401 -22.08 -19.88 -12.60
CA VAL A 401 -23.49 -20.21 -12.36
C VAL A 401 -23.67 -21.05 -11.09
N GLU A 402 -22.83 -22.07 -10.89
CA GLU A 402 -22.86 -22.94 -9.72
C GLU A 402 -22.59 -22.17 -8.41
N ARG A 403 -21.68 -21.19 -8.47
CA ARG A 403 -21.34 -20.30 -7.34
C ARG A 403 -22.30 -19.13 -7.17
N GLN A 404 -23.38 -19.07 -7.97
CA GLN A 404 -24.41 -18.03 -7.92
C GLN A 404 -23.89 -16.59 -8.13
N LEU A 405 -22.77 -16.44 -8.83
CA LEU A 405 -22.18 -15.12 -9.13
C LEU A 405 -22.92 -14.42 -10.29
N SER A 406 -23.53 -15.18 -11.19
CA SER A 406 -24.38 -14.65 -12.27
C SER A 406 -25.46 -15.67 -12.68
N PRO A 407 -26.69 -15.24 -13.02
CA PRO A 407 -27.74 -16.12 -13.55
C PRO A 407 -27.30 -16.79 -14.86
N ALA A 408 -27.76 -18.02 -15.12
CA ALA A 408 -27.38 -18.77 -16.33
C ALA A 408 -27.64 -18.03 -17.65
N GLN A 409 -28.72 -17.25 -17.71
CA GLN A 409 -29.06 -16.44 -18.90
C GLN A 409 -28.04 -15.30 -19.13
N THR A 410 -27.61 -14.64 -18.06
CA THR A 410 -26.62 -13.56 -18.10
C THR A 410 -25.22 -14.12 -18.35
N ALA A 411 -24.85 -15.21 -17.69
CA ALA A 411 -23.56 -15.88 -17.87
C ALA A 411 -23.34 -16.38 -19.33
N ALA A 412 -24.41 -16.73 -20.03
CA ALA A 412 -24.36 -17.10 -21.45
C ALA A 412 -24.10 -15.92 -22.40
N GLN A 413 -24.36 -14.69 -21.96
CA GLN A 413 -24.16 -13.47 -22.76
C GLN A 413 -22.83 -12.75 -22.45
N LEU A 414 -22.12 -13.17 -21.40
CA LEU A 414 -20.84 -12.56 -21.03
C LEU A 414 -19.80 -12.72 -22.13
N SER A 415 -19.06 -11.64 -22.38
CA SER A 415 -17.89 -11.68 -23.27
C SER A 415 -16.76 -12.51 -22.66
N GLU A 416 -15.78 -12.87 -23.48
CA GLU A 416 -14.59 -13.59 -23.02
C GLU A 416 -13.82 -12.78 -21.97
N GLU A 417 -13.60 -11.48 -22.20
CA GLU A 417 -12.95 -10.58 -21.24
C GLU A 417 -13.69 -10.53 -19.90
N GLU A 418 -15.03 -10.48 -19.94
CA GLU A 418 -15.85 -10.48 -18.73
C GLU A 418 -15.71 -11.80 -17.98
N LEU A 419 -15.74 -12.95 -18.67
CA LEU A 419 -15.56 -14.28 -18.07
C LEU A 419 -14.18 -14.43 -17.43
N LEU A 420 -13.12 -13.97 -18.09
CA LEU A 420 -11.76 -14.01 -17.55
C LEU A 420 -11.60 -13.10 -16.33
N THR A 421 -12.33 -11.98 -16.28
CA THR A 421 -12.33 -11.08 -15.11
C THR A 421 -12.80 -11.78 -13.83
N PHE A 422 -13.75 -12.73 -13.92
CA PHE A 422 -14.20 -13.51 -12.77
C PHE A 422 -13.09 -14.35 -12.12
N LEU A 423 -12.03 -14.71 -12.87
CA LEU A 423 -10.89 -15.47 -12.33
C LEU A 423 -10.11 -14.69 -11.26
N PHE A 424 -10.20 -13.36 -11.28
CA PHE A 424 -9.56 -12.49 -10.30
C PHE A 424 -10.42 -12.24 -9.04
N LEU A 425 -11.62 -12.83 -8.95
CA LEU A 425 -12.47 -12.65 -7.78
C LEU A 425 -11.97 -13.46 -6.57
N PRO A 426 -12.06 -12.90 -5.34
CA PRO A 426 -11.65 -13.60 -4.14
C PRO A 426 -12.33 -14.96 -3.98
N GLY A 427 -11.53 -16.02 -3.79
CA GLY A 427 -12.04 -17.38 -3.60
C GLY A 427 -12.59 -18.04 -4.87
N PHE A 428 -12.49 -17.40 -6.04
CA PHE A 428 -12.81 -18.04 -7.32
C PHE A 428 -11.66 -19.00 -7.71
N SER A 429 -12.01 -20.27 -7.92
CA SER A 429 -11.06 -21.29 -8.36
C SER A 429 -11.78 -22.35 -9.18
N LEU A 430 -11.08 -22.89 -10.18
CA LEU A 430 -11.59 -23.96 -11.05
C LEU A 430 -11.37 -25.37 -10.48
N ARG A 431 -10.85 -25.50 -9.24
CA ARG A 431 -10.64 -26.79 -8.55
C ARG A 431 -11.84 -27.17 -7.68
N ASP A 432 -12.23 -28.44 -7.76
CA ASP A 432 -13.28 -29.04 -6.92
C ASP A 432 -12.77 -29.52 -5.55
N LYS A 433 -11.45 -29.60 -5.34
CA LYS A 433 -10.80 -30.01 -4.08
C LYS A 433 -9.64 -29.08 -3.71
N VAL A 434 -9.60 -28.68 -2.44
CA VAL A 434 -8.47 -27.96 -1.83
C VAL A 434 -7.34 -28.97 -1.60
N THR A 435 -6.23 -28.83 -2.31
CA THR A 435 -5.03 -29.65 -2.11
C THR A 435 -4.12 -29.02 -1.05
N GLU A 436 -3.64 -29.81 -0.08
CA GLU A 436 -2.71 -29.36 0.99
C GLU A 436 -1.41 -28.74 0.46
N VAL A 437 -1.03 -29.02 -0.78
CA VAL A 437 0.15 -28.46 -1.46
C VAL A 437 -0.01 -26.96 -1.79
N SER A 438 -1.23 -26.41 -1.73
CA SER A 438 -1.50 -24.97 -1.90
C SER A 438 -1.70 -24.26 -0.55
N GLY A 439 -0.78 -24.52 0.38
CA GLY A 439 -0.83 -24.15 1.81
C GLY A 439 -0.91 -22.66 2.18
N ARG A 440 -1.35 -21.76 1.28
CA ARG A 440 -1.74 -20.37 1.63
C ARG A 440 -2.99 -19.84 0.91
N GLY A 441 -3.67 -20.63 0.08
CA GLY A 441 -4.95 -20.19 -0.51
C GLY A 441 -4.85 -18.90 -1.35
N VAL A 442 -3.76 -18.75 -2.10
CA VAL A 442 -3.47 -17.56 -2.91
C VAL A 442 -4.00 -17.86 -4.32
N GLY A 443 -5.04 -17.16 -4.79
CA GLY A 443 -5.55 -17.27 -6.16
C GLY A 443 -4.99 -16.17 -7.06
N LEU A 444 -5.55 -16.07 -8.29
CA LEU A 444 -5.27 -14.94 -9.19
C LEU A 444 -5.72 -13.60 -8.57
N ASP A 445 -6.68 -13.62 -7.65
CA ASP A 445 -7.11 -12.48 -6.83
C ASP A 445 -5.94 -11.84 -6.06
N ALA A 446 -5.09 -12.67 -5.45
CA ALA A 446 -3.93 -12.21 -4.72
C ALA A 446 -2.84 -11.67 -5.65
N VAL A 447 -2.68 -12.23 -6.85
CA VAL A 447 -1.78 -11.65 -7.88
C VAL A 447 -2.25 -10.25 -8.27
N GLN A 448 -3.54 -10.08 -8.52
CA GLN A 448 -4.11 -8.78 -8.83
C GLN A 448 -3.90 -7.79 -7.68
N HIS A 449 -4.08 -8.23 -6.43
CA HIS A 449 -3.82 -7.39 -5.26
C HIS A 449 -2.35 -6.99 -5.15
N MET A 450 -1.40 -7.94 -5.27
CA MET A 450 0.05 -7.66 -5.24
C MET A 450 0.48 -6.68 -6.34
N VAL A 451 -0.07 -6.80 -7.55
CA VAL A 451 0.22 -5.87 -8.66
C VAL A 451 -0.42 -4.49 -8.43
N ARG A 452 -1.60 -4.43 -7.81
CA ARG A 452 -2.22 -3.15 -7.43
C ARG A 452 -1.48 -2.44 -6.30
N GLU A 453 -0.91 -3.17 -5.33
CA GLU A 453 -0.03 -2.58 -4.30
C GLU A 453 1.22 -1.93 -4.91
N LEU A 454 1.68 -2.46 -6.05
CA LEU A 454 2.71 -1.86 -6.90
C LEU A 454 2.21 -0.67 -7.74
N ARG A 455 0.93 -0.29 -7.60
CA ARG A 455 0.23 0.72 -8.42
C ARG A 455 0.18 0.36 -9.90
N GLY A 456 0.12 -0.94 -10.19
CA GLY A 456 0.02 -1.48 -11.53
C GLY A 456 -1.33 -2.11 -11.85
N ALA A 457 -1.42 -2.63 -13.06
CA ALA A 457 -2.57 -3.37 -13.57
C ALA A 457 -2.14 -4.74 -14.11
N VAL A 458 -3.06 -5.70 -14.07
CA VAL A 458 -2.89 -7.01 -14.71
C VAL A 458 -4.12 -7.33 -15.55
N VAL A 459 -3.88 -7.79 -16.78
CA VAL A 459 -4.90 -8.23 -17.73
C VAL A 459 -4.56 -9.65 -18.17
N LEU A 460 -5.58 -10.47 -18.37
CA LEU A 460 -5.47 -11.84 -18.82
C LEU A 460 -6.16 -11.99 -20.17
N GLU A 461 -5.41 -12.45 -21.15
CA GLU A 461 -5.87 -12.84 -22.48
C GLU A 461 -5.61 -14.33 -22.69
N GLN A 462 -6.38 -14.97 -23.55
CA GLN A 462 -6.30 -16.41 -23.76
C GLN A 462 -6.74 -16.78 -25.17
N THR A 463 -6.15 -17.85 -25.70
CA THR A 463 -6.63 -18.48 -26.93
C THR A 463 -6.77 -19.98 -26.68
N ALA A 464 -7.97 -20.52 -26.92
CA ALA A 464 -8.27 -21.92 -26.64
C ALA A 464 -7.34 -22.86 -27.43
N GLY A 465 -6.62 -23.74 -26.72
CA GLY A 465 -5.65 -24.65 -27.32
C GLY A 465 -4.31 -24.01 -27.69
N GLU A 466 -4.12 -22.70 -27.56
CA GLU A 466 -2.83 -22.03 -27.82
C GLU A 466 -2.18 -21.45 -26.56
N GLY A 467 -2.92 -21.34 -25.46
CA GLY A 467 -2.38 -20.98 -24.14
C GLY A 467 -3.00 -19.72 -23.54
N SER A 468 -2.36 -19.18 -22.51
CA SER A 468 -2.79 -17.95 -21.83
C SER A 468 -1.68 -16.90 -21.84
N ARG A 469 -2.07 -15.63 -21.75
CA ARG A 469 -1.17 -14.48 -21.73
C ARG A 469 -1.59 -13.49 -20.64
N PHE A 470 -0.68 -13.23 -19.71
CA PHE A 470 -0.82 -12.21 -18.69
C PHE A 470 -0.02 -10.97 -19.08
N HIS A 471 -0.69 -9.82 -19.13
CA HIS A 471 -0.10 -8.51 -19.31
C HIS A 471 -0.08 -7.76 -17.99
N LEU A 472 1.10 -7.46 -17.46
CA LEU A 472 1.26 -6.67 -16.25
C LEU A 472 1.92 -5.35 -16.60
N GLU A 473 1.34 -4.26 -16.11
CA GLU A 473 1.89 -2.92 -16.22
C GLU A 473 2.16 -2.39 -14.82
N VAL A 474 3.42 -2.11 -14.50
CA VAL A 474 3.80 -1.51 -13.21
C VAL A 474 4.70 -0.30 -13.43
N PRO A 475 4.64 0.73 -12.57
CA PRO A 475 5.59 1.84 -12.61
C PRO A 475 7.03 1.35 -12.49
N LEU A 476 7.95 1.97 -13.24
CA LEU A 476 9.38 1.68 -13.08
C LEU A 476 9.91 2.01 -11.68
N THR A 477 9.28 2.96 -10.98
CA THR A 477 9.66 3.41 -9.64
C THR A 477 8.42 3.75 -8.82
N LEU A 478 8.47 3.50 -7.51
CA LEU A 478 7.42 3.87 -6.56
C LEU A 478 7.55 5.31 -6.03
N SER A 479 8.64 6.00 -6.39
CA SER A 479 8.96 7.36 -5.93
C SER A 479 8.09 8.46 -6.53
N VAL A 480 7.38 8.18 -7.62
CA VAL A 480 6.44 9.11 -8.24
C VAL A 480 5.08 8.45 -8.47
N VAL A 481 4.01 9.23 -8.38
CA VAL A 481 2.65 8.77 -8.62
C VAL A 481 1.87 9.80 -9.45
N ARG A 482 1.18 9.34 -10.49
CA ARG A 482 0.22 10.17 -11.21
C ARG A 482 -1.10 10.18 -10.46
N SER A 483 -1.53 11.37 -10.05
CA SER A 483 -2.72 11.56 -9.22
C SER A 483 -3.57 12.73 -9.72
N LEU A 484 -4.88 12.64 -9.50
CA LEU A 484 -5.78 13.77 -9.57
C LEU A 484 -5.72 14.53 -8.25
N VAL A 485 -5.31 15.80 -8.30
CA VAL A 485 -5.32 16.68 -7.13
C VAL A 485 -6.67 17.36 -7.03
N VAL A 486 -7.29 17.29 -5.85
CA VAL A 486 -8.61 17.84 -5.52
C VAL A 486 -8.55 18.65 -4.23
N GLU A 487 -9.52 19.53 -4.05
CA GLU A 487 -9.66 20.38 -2.85
C GLU A 487 -10.82 19.87 -1.99
N VAL A 488 -10.57 19.72 -0.68
CA VAL A 488 -11.54 19.29 0.33
C VAL A 488 -11.32 20.08 1.62
N GLY A 489 -12.29 20.90 2.02
CA GLY A 489 -12.22 21.72 3.22
C GLY A 489 -10.97 22.61 3.27
N ASP A 490 -10.70 23.34 2.19
CA ASP A 490 -9.53 24.22 1.99
C ASP A 490 -8.14 23.52 1.98
N GLU A 491 -8.10 22.20 1.90
CA GLU A 491 -6.86 21.41 1.79
C GLU A 491 -6.81 20.57 0.51
N ALA A 492 -5.60 20.37 -0.01
CA ALA A 492 -5.38 19.59 -1.22
C ALA A 492 -5.15 18.10 -0.88
N TYR A 493 -5.85 17.23 -1.60
CA TYR A 493 -5.70 15.78 -1.55
C TYR A 493 -5.44 15.22 -2.94
N ALA A 494 -4.67 14.14 -3.04
CA ALA A 494 -4.30 13.50 -4.29
C ALA A 494 -4.88 12.08 -4.36
N PHE A 495 -5.75 11.83 -5.33
CA PHE A 495 -6.29 10.51 -5.62
C PHE A 495 -5.45 9.88 -6.73
N PRO A 496 -4.79 8.72 -6.51
CA PRO A 496 -4.02 8.07 -7.56
C PRO A 496 -4.91 7.71 -8.74
N LEU A 497 -4.48 8.06 -9.96
CA LEU A 497 -5.29 7.86 -11.17
C LEU A 497 -5.67 6.39 -11.40
N ALA A 498 -4.84 5.45 -10.92
CA ALA A 498 -5.06 4.01 -11.06
C ALA A 498 -6.38 3.53 -10.44
N HIS A 499 -6.94 4.25 -9.46
CA HIS A 499 -8.21 3.90 -8.81
C HIS A 499 -9.38 4.80 -9.23
N ILE A 500 -9.16 5.74 -10.15
CA ILE A 500 -10.19 6.67 -10.62
C ILE A 500 -10.78 6.12 -11.92
N GLU A 501 -12.07 5.80 -11.89
CA GLU A 501 -12.80 5.36 -13.08
C GLU A 501 -13.25 6.56 -13.92
N ARG A 502 -13.80 7.60 -13.28
CA ARG A 502 -14.24 8.82 -13.96
C ARG A 502 -14.33 10.02 -13.02
N MET A 503 -14.22 11.22 -13.58
CA MET A 503 -14.59 12.48 -12.93
C MET A 503 -15.91 12.96 -13.52
N CYS A 504 -16.87 13.34 -12.67
CA CYS A 504 -18.15 13.88 -13.12
C CYS A 504 -18.55 15.13 -12.35
N ASP A 505 -19.27 16.02 -13.02
CA ASP A 505 -20.03 17.09 -12.40
C ASP A 505 -21.48 16.58 -12.26
N LEU A 506 -22.01 16.58 -11.05
CA LEU A 506 -23.32 16.02 -10.71
C LEU A 506 -24.26 17.16 -10.30
N GLU A 507 -25.45 17.21 -10.91
CA GLU A 507 -26.47 18.15 -10.47
C GLU A 507 -27.17 17.62 -9.21
N PRO A 508 -27.56 18.48 -8.25
CA PRO A 508 -28.27 18.05 -7.05
C PRO A 508 -29.56 17.26 -7.33
N THR A 509 -30.17 17.46 -8.50
CA THR A 509 -31.35 16.74 -8.98
C THR A 509 -31.10 15.28 -9.34
N ASP A 510 -29.85 14.93 -9.68
CA ASP A 510 -29.46 13.58 -10.08
C ASP A 510 -29.16 12.68 -8.87
N ILE A 511 -29.15 13.26 -7.66
CA ILE A 511 -28.93 12.55 -6.40
C ILE A 511 -30.25 11.96 -5.91
N VAL A 512 -30.32 10.63 -5.92
CA VAL A 512 -31.45 9.86 -5.43
C VAL A 512 -31.15 9.35 -4.02
N GLN A 513 -32.12 9.47 -3.10
CA GLN A 513 -32.03 8.84 -1.79
C GLN A 513 -32.71 7.48 -1.80
N VAL A 514 -31.98 6.44 -1.44
CA VAL A 514 -32.47 5.06 -1.27
C VAL A 514 -31.98 4.58 0.10
N GLU A 515 -32.88 4.13 0.96
CA GLU A 515 -32.57 3.64 2.32
C GLU A 515 -31.75 4.62 3.19
N GLY A 516 -32.01 5.93 3.06
CA GLY A 516 -31.27 6.96 3.82
C GLY A 516 -29.86 7.25 3.29
N ARG A 517 -29.46 6.61 2.19
CA ARG A 517 -28.16 6.78 1.53
C ARG A 517 -28.32 7.57 0.23
N GLN A 518 -27.35 8.42 -0.08
CA GLN A 518 -27.33 9.16 -1.34
C GLN A 518 -26.67 8.31 -2.42
N HIS A 519 -27.32 8.25 -3.57
CA HIS A 519 -26.84 7.56 -4.75
C HIS A 519 -27.01 8.46 -5.96
N PHE A 520 -26.25 8.19 -7.01
CA PHE A 520 -26.46 8.79 -8.31
C PHE A 520 -26.38 7.72 -9.40
N TRP A 521 -26.91 8.03 -10.57
CA TRP A 521 -26.86 7.13 -11.71
C TRP A 521 -25.51 7.24 -12.42
N HIS A 522 -24.83 6.10 -12.59
CA HIS A 522 -23.59 5.98 -13.34
C HIS A 522 -23.64 4.71 -14.19
N GLU A 523 -23.54 4.86 -15.52
CA GLU A 523 -23.59 3.76 -16.50
C GLU A 523 -24.71 2.73 -16.26
N GLY A 524 -25.91 3.22 -15.91
CA GLY A 524 -27.09 2.38 -15.67
C GLY A 524 -27.11 1.66 -14.32
N ARG A 525 -26.20 1.98 -13.40
CA ARG A 525 -26.17 1.47 -12.03
C ARG A 525 -26.31 2.59 -11.00
N HIS A 526 -26.83 2.26 -9.82
CA HIS A 526 -26.85 3.16 -8.67
C HIS A 526 -25.50 3.10 -7.95
N VAL A 527 -24.78 4.21 -7.92
CA VAL A 527 -23.48 4.33 -7.23
C VAL A 527 -23.67 5.15 -5.97
N GLY A 528 -23.16 4.67 -4.83
CA GLY A 528 -23.22 5.37 -3.56
C GLY A 528 -22.40 6.65 -3.58
N LEU A 529 -22.91 7.72 -2.99
CA LEU A 529 -22.28 9.03 -2.95
C LEU A 529 -21.92 9.39 -1.50
N VAL A 530 -20.65 9.73 -1.26
CA VAL A 530 -20.12 10.13 0.05
C VAL A 530 -19.32 11.43 -0.08
N ALA A 531 -19.41 12.32 0.89
CA ALA A 531 -18.59 13.54 0.90
C ALA A 531 -17.16 13.23 1.35
N ALA A 532 -16.17 13.71 0.59
CA ALA A 532 -14.77 13.64 0.96
C ALA A 532 -14.49 14.31 2.31
N SER A 533 -15.18 15.42 2.61
CA SER A 533 -15.06 16.13 3.88
C SER A 533 -15.46 15.25 5.06
N GLN A 534 -16.47 14.40 4.91
CA GLN A 534 -16.88 13.47 5.96
C GLN A 534 -15.86 12.36 6.17
N LEU A 535 -15.32 11.79 5.08
CA LEU A 535 -14.32 10.74 5.14
C LEU A 535 -13.02 11.25 5.80
N LEU A 536 -12.59 12.43 5.40
CA LEU A 536 -11.34 13.05 5.84
C LEU A 536 -11.51 13.90 7.12
N GLN A 537 -12.67 13.84 7.76
CA GLN A 537 -13.01 14.58 9.00
C GLN A 537 -12.73 16.10 8.91
N ARG A 538 -13.01 16.70 7.74
CA ARG A 538 -12.85 18.12 7.46
C ARG A 538 -14.15 18.89 7.72
N PRO A 539 -14.06 20.16 8.15
CA PRO A 539 -15.25 21.01 8.24
C PRO A 539 -15.91 21.14 6.87
N VAL A 540 -17.23 20.98 6.83
CA VAL A 540 -18.01 21.12 5.60
C VAL A 540 -18.02 22.58 5.20
N ASN A 541 -17.39 22.92 4.07
CA ASN A 541 -17.45 24.26 3.54
C ASN A 541 -18.82 24.46 2.86
N GLN A 542 -19.61 25.43 3.33
CA GLN A 542 -20.92 25.75 2.76
C GLN A 542 -20.74 26.53 1.44
N SER A 543 -20.17 25.87 0.43
CA SER A 543 -20.10 26.47 -0.90
C SER A 543 -21.44 26.26 -1.63
N SER A 544 -22.07 27.35 -2.03
CA SER A 544 -23.30 27.36 -2.84
C SER A 544 -23.00 27.02 -4.31
N GLN A 545 -22.26 25.94 -4.57
CA GLN A 545 -21.97 25.51 -5.94
C GLN A 545 -23.23 24.85 -6.53
N GLN A 546 -23.58 25.23 -7.77
CA GLN A 546 -24.75 24.70 -8.48
C GLN A 546 -24.60 23.22 -8.88
N THR A 547 -23.36 22.73 -8.95
CA THR A 547 -23.00 21.37 -9.35
C THR A 547 -21.98 20.79 -8.37
N LEU A 548 -22.17 19.55 -7.94
CA LEU A 548 -21.23 18.81 -7.08
C LEU A 548 -20.17 18.13 -7.93
N LYS A 549 -18.90 18.28 -7.56
CA LYS A 549 -17.80 17.60 -8.24
C LYS A 549 -17.58 16.23 -7.62
N VAL A 550 -17.56 15.18 -8.42
CA VAL A 550 -17.49 13.80 -7.93
C VAL A 550 -16.33 13.06 -8.60
N VAL A 551 -15.50 12.42 -7.78
CA VAL A 551 -14.49 11.45 -8.21
C VAL A 551 -15.10 10.06 -8.04
N VAL A 552 -15.31 9.35 -9.14
CA VAL A 552 -15.76 7.96 -9.11
C VAL A 552 -14.54 7.08 -8.92
N ILE A 553 -14.44 6.49 -7.73
CA ILE A 553 -13.37 5.57 -7.37
C ILE A 553 -13.88 4.14 -7.42
N ARG A 554 -12.99 3.23 -7.83
CA ARG A 554 -13.29 1.81 -7.92
C ARG A 554 -12.17 0.99 -7.32
N GLU A 555 -12.54 0.05 -6.45
CA GLU A 555 -11.65 -1.00 -5.96
C GLU A 555 -12.41 -2.33 -5.94
N ARG A 556 -11.94 -3.31 -6.70
CA ARG A 556 -12.64 -4.60 -6.91
C ARG A 556 -14.05 -4.37 -7.48
N ASP A 557 -15.10 -4.87 -6.79
CA ASP A 557 -16.51 -4.68 -7.13
C ASP A 557 -17.15 -3.45 -6.46
N ALA A 558 -16.42 -2.78 -5.57
CA ALA A 558 -16.91 -1.60 -4.87
C ALA A 558 -16.66 -0.35 -5.73
N ILE A 559 -17.75 0.31 -6.12
CA ILE A 559 -17.73 1.60 -6.82
C ILE A 559 -18.43 2.64 -5.96
N TYR A 560 -17.77 3.78 -5.78
CA TYR A 560 -18.31 4.87 -4.98
C TYR A 560 -17.97 6.22 -5.61
N GLY A 561 -18.91 7.15 -5.54
CA GLY A 561 -18.67 8.55 -5.83
C GLY A 561 -18.22 9.28 -4.58
N VAL A 562 -17.04 9.89 -4.63
CA VAL A 562 -16.52 10.77 -3.60
C VAL A 562 -16.74 12.22 -4.03
N ALA A 563 -17.64 12.92 -3.35
CA ALA A 563 -17.91 14.33 -3.62
C ALA A 563 -16.80 15.22 -3.03
N VAL A 564 -16.22 16.04 -3.90
CA VAL A 564 -15.11 16.98 -3.61
C VAL A 564 -15.54 18.41 -3.94
N GLU A 565 -14.82 19.40 -3.43
CA GLU A 565 -15.18 20.81 -3.65
C GLU A 565 -14.67 21.34 -4.99
N ARG A 566 -13.45 20.92 -5.37
CA ARG A 566 -12.80 21.40 -6.60
C ARG A 566 -11.80 20.40 -7.16
N PHE A 567 -11.72 20.32 -8.49
CA PHE A 567 -10.59 19.70 -9.19
C PHE A 567 -9.48 20.73 -9.40
N ILE A 568 -8.28 20.45 -8.87
CA ILE A 568 -7.08 21.24 -9.15
C ILE A 568 -6.46 20.77 -10.47
N GLY A 569 -6.44 19.45 -10.71
CA GLY A 569 -6.03 18.84 -11.98
C GLY A 569 -5.09 17.65 -11.80
N GLU A 570 -4.71 17.02 -12.92
CA GLU A 570 -3.76 15.92 -12.93
C GLU A 570 -2.33 16.38 -12.67
N ARG A 571 -1.61 15.69 -11.78
CA ARG A 571 -0.21 15.96 -11.44
C ARG A 571 0.58 14.66 -11.27
N THR A 572 1.85 14.69 -11.64
CA THR A 572 2.83 13.68 -11.22
C THR A 572 3.48 14.15 -9.94
N LEU A 573 3.22 13.44 -8.85
CA LEU A 573 3.64 13.80 -7.50
C LEU A 573 4.82 12.94 -7.05
N VAL A 574 5.81 13.57 -6.44
CA VAL A 574 6.87 12.87 -5.72
C VAL A 574 6.31 12.34 -4.41
N VAL A 575 6.43 11.04 -4.21
CA VAL A 575 5.92 10.33 -3.04
C VAL A 575 6.93 10.50 -1.90
N LEU A 576 6.48 11.12 -0.83
CA LEU A 576 7.20 11.25 0.44
C LEU A 576 6.59 10.26 1.43
N PRO A 577 7.29 9.18 1.81
CA PRO A 577 6.77 8.25 2.80
C PRO A 577 6.53 8.99 4.12
N LEU A 578 5.44 8.64 4.79
CA LEU A 578 5.15 9.16 6.13
C LEU A 578 6.16 8.58 7.13
N ASP A 579 6.53 9.37 8.14
CA ASP A 579 7.43 8.91 9.20
C ASP A 579 6.81 7.71 9.92
N GLU A 580 7.57 6.63 10.10
CA GLU A 580 7.10 5.39 10.72
C GLU A 580 6.48 5.61 12.11
N ARG A 581 6.87 6.67 12.83
CA ARG A 581 6.30 7.04 14.13
C ARG A 581 4.82 7.42 14.06
N LEU A 582 4.33 7.83 12.90
CA LEU A 582 2.91 8.14 12.68
C LEU A 582 2.06 6.87 12.54
N GLY A 583 2.69 5.72 12.26
CA GLY A 583 1.99 4.47 11.95
C GLY A 583 1.13 4.60 10.69
N LYS A 584 0.15 3.69 10.54
CA LYS A 584 -0.83 3.79 9.46
C LYS A 584 -1.79 4.96 9.76
N VAL A 585 -1.75 5.99 8.93
CA VAL A 585 -2.73 7.08 8.94
C VAL A 585 -3.96 6.62 8.16
N GLN A 586 -5.14 6.76 8.76
CA GLN A 586 -6.40 6.35 8.15
C GLN A 586 -6.60 7.08 6.81
N ASP A 587 -6.97 6.32 5.77
CA ASP A 587 -7.30 6.81 4.42
C ASP A 587 -6.14 7.52 3.67
N ILE A 588 -4.93 7.55 4.22
CA ILE A 588 -3.76 8.24 3.63
C ILE A 588 -2.59 7.26 3.43
N SER A 589 -2.05 7.23 2.22
CA SER A 589 -0.92 6.36 1.85
C SER A 589 0.44 7.04 2.01
N ALA A 590 0.56 8.31 1.62
CA ALA A 590 1.82 9.04 1.60
C ALA A 590 1.60 10.55 1.56
N GLY A 591 2.64 11.32 1.86
CA GLY A 591 2.69 12.75 1.55
C GLY A 591 3.26 13.01 0.15
N ALA A 592 3.02 14.21 -0.37
CA ALA A 592 3.63 14.74 -1.57
C ALA A 592 3.67 16.26 -1.49
N LEU A 593 4.36 16.89 -2.44
CA LEU A 593 4.45 18.34 -2.57
C LEU A 593 3.92 18.77 -3.94
N LEU A 594 3.10 19.82 -3.95
CA LEU A 594 2.64 20.46 -5.19
C LEU A 594 3.70 21.41 -5.76
N ASP A 595 3.47 21.83 -7.02
CA ASP A 595 4.30 22.81 -7.72
C ASP A 595 4.47 24.12 -6.96
N ASP A 596 3.55 24.52 -6.08
CA ASP A 596 3.66 25.74 -5.27
C ASP A 596 4.31 25.50 -3.89
N GLY A 597 4.61 24.24 -3.59
CA GLY A 597 5.21 23.81 -2.36
C GLY A 597 4.28 23.49 -1.21
N SER A 598 2.98 23.63 -1.41
CA SER A 598 2.01 23.11 -0.48
C SER A 598 2.11 21.59 -0.38
N VAL A 599 1.83 21.07 0.81
CA VAL A 599 1.79 19.64 1.06
C VAL A 599 0.45 19.11 0.58
N VAL A 600 0.47 18.01 -0.14
CA VAL A 600 -0.72 17.26 -0.56
C VAL A 600 -0.63 15.85 0.00
N LEU A 601 -1.73 15.32 0.52
CA LEU A 601 -1.79 13.96 1.01
C LEU A 601 -2.31 13.04 -0.09
N ILE A 602 -1.59 11.95 -0.36
CA ILE A 602 -1.99 10.93 -1.32
C ILE A 602 -2.94 9.96 -0.61
N VAL A 603 -4.17 9.91 -1.09
CA VAL A 603 -5.25 9.08 -0.54
C VAL A 603 -4.97 7.59 -0.76
N ASP A 604 -5.13 6.81 0.29
CA ASP A 604 -5.25 5.35 0.22
C ASP A 604 -6.71 5.00 -0.10
N VAL A 605 -6.98 4.73 -1.38
CA VAL A 605 -8.35 4.50 -1.87
C VAL A 605 -8.94 3.21 -1.30
N GLU A 606 -8.12 2.19 -1.05
CA GLU A 606 -8.59 0.94 -0.47
C GLU A 606 -9.02 1.14 0.98
N ASP A 607 -8.23 1.86 1.78
CA ASP A 607 -8.58 2.17 3.17
C ASP A 607 -9.80 3.12 3.22
N MET A 608 -9.87 4.09 2.31
CA MET A 608 -11.02 5.01 2.19
C MET A 608 -12.33 4.27 1.91
N LEU A 609 -12.32 3.27 1.03
CA LEU A 609 -13.51 2.47 0.75
C LEU A 609 -13.94 1.62 1.95
N ARG A 610 -12.98 1.09 2.73
CA ARG A 610 -13.29 0.42 4.01
C ARG A 610 -13.88 1.41 5.01
N SER A 611 -13.41 2.65 5.03
CA SER A 611 -13.97 3.74 5.85
C SER A 611 -15.41 4.09 5.41
N VAL A 612 -15.68 4.13 4.11
CA VAL A 612 -17.04 4.29 3.55
C VAL A 612 -17.96 3.16 4.05
N ASP A 613 -17.55 1.90 3.94
CA ASP A 613 -18.36 0.75 4.39
C ASP A 613 -18.64 0.79 5.91
N LYS A 614 -17.65 1.19 6.73
CA LYS A 614 -17.85 1.39 8.17
C LYS A 614 -18.83 2.52 8.48
N LEU A 615 -18.78 3.63 7.75
CA LEU A 615 -19.72 4.74 7.89
C LEU A 615 -21.14 4.33 7.48
N LEU A 616 -21.26 3.55 6.40
CA LEU A 616 -22.54 3.00 5.92
C LEU A 616 -23.18 2.04 6.93
N ASN A 617 -22.38 1.23 7.63
CA ASN A 617 -22.86 0.28 8.63
C ASN A 617 -23.18 0.91 9.99
N SER A 618 -22.58 2.06 10.31
CA SER A 618 -22.82 2.79 11.57
C SER A 618 -23.98 3.80 11.51
N GLY A 619 -24.54 4.05 10.32
CA GLY A 619 -25.72 4.90 10.13
C GLY A 619 -25.47 6.41 10.32
N ARG A 620 -24.20 6.85 10.25
CA ARG A 620 -23.77 8.23 10.56
C ARG A 620 -23.53 9.12 9.33
N LEU A 621 -24.09 8.80 8.16
CA LEU A 621 -23.87 9.63 6.96
C LEU A 621 -24.58 10.98 7.07
N GLU A 622 -23.82 12.06 6.94
CA GLU A 622 -24.38 13.41 6.85
C GLU A 622 -24.84 13.67 5.41
N ARG A 623 -25.92 14.43 5.24
CA ARG A 623 -26.54 14.67 3.94
C ARG A 623 -25.71 15.65 3.12
N ILE A 624 -25.18 15.21 1.97
CA ILE A 624 -24.38 16.02 1.02
C ILE A 624 -25.24 17.10 0.33
N ALA A 625 -26.56 16.89 0.24
CA ALA A 625 -27.47 17.82 -0.43
C ALA A 625 -28.79 17.99 0.34
N ARG A 626 -28.91 19.15 0.99
CA ARG A 626 -30.13 19.98 1.21
C ARG A 626 -29.81 21.02 2.28
N HIS A 627 -29.27 22.17 1.90
CA HIS A 627 -29.34 23.41 2.70
C HIS A 627 -29.61 24.64 1.80
N SER A 628 -30.27 24.44 0.66
CA SER A 628 -30.90 25.52 -0.10
C SER A 628 -32.41 25.26 -0.14
N ASN A 629 -33.17 26.18 0.46
CA ASN A 629 -34.64 26.24 0.51
C ASN A 629 -35.40 25.38 1.54
N GLN A 630 -34.98 25.35 2.80
CA GLN A 630 -35.95 25.26 3.90
C GLN A 630 -35.66 26.34 4.95
N VAL A 631 -36.61 27.27 5.05
CA VAL A 631 -36.78 28.19 6.16
C VAL A 631 -36.79 27.38 7.46
N ALA A 632 -35.83 27.65 8.36
CA ALA A 632 -35.84 27.32 9.78
C ALA A 632 -36.54 25.99 10.17
N GLU A 633 -35.89 24.84 9.92
CA GLU A 633 -36.13 23.67 10.76
C GLU A 633 -35.29 23.80 12.04
N ALA A 634 -35.99 23.88 13.17
CA ALA A 634 -35.40 24.12 14.48
C ALA A 634 -34.44 22.99 14.87
N ALA A 635 -33.25 23.34 15.39
CA ALA A 635 -32.29 22.39 15.93
C ALA A 635 -32.98 21.45 16.95
N ARG A 636 -32.77 20.14 16.78
CA ARG A 636 -33.25 19.13 17.74
C ARG A 636 -32.54 19.35 19.08
N LYS A 637 -33.31 19.37 20.16
CA LYS A 637 -32.78 19.64 21.51
C LYS A 637 -31.94 18.46 21.99
N ARG A 638 -30.77 18.74 22.54
CA ARG A 638 -29.77 17.77 23.00
C ARG A 638 -29.85 17.60 24.52
N ILE A 639 -29.96 16.38 24.99
CA ILE A 639 -30.07 16.03 26.42
C ILE A 639 -28.86 15.19 26.82
N LEU A 640 -28.22 15.54 27.93
CA LEU A 640 -27.18 14.71 28.53
C LEU A 640 -27.76 13.90 29.69
N VAL A 641 -27.59 12.57 29.64
CA VAL A 641 -28.03 11.64 30.68
C VAL A 641 -26.81 11.06 31.40
N VAL A 642 -26.73 11.28 32.71
CA VAL A 642 -25.64 10.85 33.58
C VAL A 642 -26.19 9.88 34.62
N ASP A 643 -25.85 8.59 34.49
CA ASP A 643 -26.33 7.53 35.36
C ASP A 643 -25.28 6.40 35.37
N ASP A 644 -24.92 5.90 36.54
CA ASP A 644 -23.91 4.84 36.71
C ASP A 644 -24.47 3.45 36.36
N SER A 645 -25.80 3.31 36.33
CA SER A 645 -26.50 2.10 35.95
C SER A 645 -26.71 2.03 34.44
N LEU A 646 -25.95 1.15 33.79
CA LEU A 646 -26.05 0.88 32.35
C LEU A 646 -27.49 0.63 31.88
N THR A 647 -28.27 -0.13 32.66
CA THR A 647 -29.68 -0.45 32.34
C THR A 647 -30.60 0.77 32.37
N VAL A 648 -30.41 1.68 33.32
CA VAL A 648 -31.25 2.89 33.45
C VAL A 648 -30.89 3.89 32.37
N ARG A 649 -29.58 4.07 32.15
CA ARG A 649 -29.04 4.98 31.16
C ARG A 649 -29.51 4.64 29.74
N GLU A 650 -29.47 3.36 29.36
CA GLU A 650 -29.97 2.92 28.04
C GLU A 650 -31.50 3.00 27.94
N LEU A 651 -32.23 2.79 29.03
CA LEU A 651 -33.68 2.98 29.06
C LEU A 651 -34.06 4.44 28.82
N GLN A 652 -33.47 5.37 29.58
CA GLN A 652 -33.69 6.82 29.44
C GLN A 652 -33.30 7.29 28.04
N ARG A 653 -32.15 6.85 27.53
CA ARG A 653 -31.70 7.14 26.17
C ARG A 653 -32.72 6.68 25.13
N LYS A 654 -33.24 5.45 25.21
CA LYS A 654 -34.26 4.95 24.28
C LYS A 654 -35.57 5.74 24.35
N LEU A 655 -36.04 6.06 25.56
CA LEU A 655 -37.28 6.83 25.74
C LEU A 655 -37.20 8.22 25.13
N LEU A 656 -36.08 8.93 25.35
CA LEU A 656 -35.86 10.28 24.84
C LEU A 656 -35.60 10.30 23.32
N LEU A 657 -34.83 9.34 22.80
CA LEU A 657 -34.62 9.19 21.35
C LEU A 657 -35.93 8.89 20.61
N ASN A 658 -36.79 8.02 21.16
CA ASN A 658 -38.09 7.70 20.57
C ASN A 658 -39.04 8.90 20.47
N ARG A 659 -38.82 9.94 21.29
CA ARG A 659 -39.57 11.19 21.24
C ARG A 659 -38.89 12.29 20.41
N GLY A 660 -37.75 12.01 19.78
CA GLY A 660 -37.09 12.91 18.83
C GLY A 660 -36.05 13.86 19.41
N TYR A 661 -35.63 13.66 20.67
CA TYR A 661 -34.49 14.36 21.25
C TYR A 661 -33.17 13.71 20.84
N GLU A 662 -32.09 14.49 20.75
CA GLU A 662 -30.74 13.94 20.64
C GLU A 662 -30.20 13.68 22.05
N VAL A 663 -29.62 12.51 22.30
CA VAL A 663 -29.24 12.10 23.67
C VAL A 663 -27.79 11.64 23.72
N ALA A 664 -27.00 12.32 24.54
CA ALA A 664 -25.68 11.88 24.96
C ALA A 664 -25.76 11.21 26.33
N VAL A 665 -24.85 10.28 26.61
CA VAL A 665 -24.82 9.54 27.87
C VAL A 665 -23.44 9.60 28.50
N ALA A 666 -23.38 9.71 29.82
CA ALA A 666 -22.14 9.68 30.60
C ALA A 666 -22.22 8.60 31.70
N VAL A 667 -21.07 8.11 32.14
CA VAL A 667 -20.96 6.99 33.10
C VAL A 667 -20.97 7.45 34.56
N ASP A 668 -20.46 8.65 34.84
CA ASP A 668 -20.40 9.21 36.18
C ASP A 668 -20.43 10.75 36.14
N GLY A 669 -20.50 11.40 37.31
CA GLY A 669 -20.57 12.86 37.40
C GLY A 669 -19.37 13.58 36.78
N MET A 670 -18.18 12.97 36.77
CA MET A 670 -16.97 13.56 36.19
C MET A 670 -16.97 13.49 34.66
N ASP A 671 -17.43 12.37 34.11
CA ASP A 671 -17.66 12.18 32.68
C ASP A 671 -18.74 13.15 32.16
N GLY A 672 -19.83 13.29 32.93
CA GLY A 672 -20.88 14.28 32.67
C GLY A 672 -20.35 15.71 32.69
N TRP A 673 -19.52 16.06 33.67
CA TRP A 673 -18.87 17.38 33.76
C TRP A 673 -17.97 17.69 32.57
N ASN A 674 -17.17 16.72 32.11
CA ASN A 674 -16.31 16.90 30.95
C ASN A 674 -17.13 17.10 29.66
N ALA A 675 -18.20 16.31 29.47
CA ALA A 675 -19.10 16.44 28.33
C ALA A 675 -19.77 17.83 28.28
N LEU A 676 -20.27 18.34 29.41
CA LEU A 676 -20.86 19.68 29.52
C LEU A 676 -19.87 20.81 29.19
N ARG A 677 -18.57 20.57 29.31
CA ARG A 677 -17.54 21.55 28.96
C ARG A 677 -17.16 21.50 27.48
N SER A 678 -17.12 20.32 26.87
CA SER A 678 -16.78 20.14 25.46
C SER A 678 -17.93 20.45 24.51
N GLU A 679 -19.17 20.21 24.93
CA GLU A 679 -20.36 20.28 24.08
C GLU A 679 -21.46 21.17 24.68
N ASN A 680 -22.47 21.53 23.88
CA ASN A 680 -23.66 22.25 24.33
C ASN A 680 -24.85 21.28 24.45
N PHE A 681 -25.59 21.41 25.55
CA PHE A 681 -26.81 20.65 25.85
C PHE A 681 -27.93 21.61 26.25
N ASP A 682 -29.16 21.16 26.06
CA ASP A 682 -30.38 21.88 26.45
C ASP A 682 -30.92 21.42 27.81
N LEU A 683 -30.61 20.18 28.23
CA LEU A 683 -31.00 19.62 29.53
C LEU A 683 -29.95 18.62 30.04
N LEU A 684 -29.68 18.66 31.35
CA LEU A 684 -28.97 17.62 32.08
C LEU A 684 -29.94 16.76 32.89
N ILE A 685 -29.83 15.44 32.78
CA ILE A 685 -30.50 14.47 33.65
C ILE A 685 -29.43 13.69 34.40
N THR A 686 -29.43 13.73 35.73
CA THR A 686 -28.39 13.07 36.56
C THR A 686 -29.01 12.22 37.66
N ASP A 687 -28.44 11.03 37.93
CA ASP A 687 -28.68 10.31 39.19
C ASP A 687 -27.96 11.02 40.35
N ILE A 688 -28.42 10.82 41.58
CA ILE A 688 -27.77 11.34 42.79
C ILE A 688 -26.62 10.44 43.21
N ASP A 689 -26.90 9.15 43.36
CA ASP A 689 -25.97 8.19 43.96
C ASP A 689 -25.02 7.65 42.87
N MET A 690 -23.93 8.38 42.55
CA MET A 690 -22.94 7.99 41.52
C MET A 690 -21.51 7.93 42.08
N PRO A 691 -20.63 7.05 41.55
CA PRO A 691 -19.24 6.97 41.96
C PRO A 691 -18.41 8.18 41.50
N ARG A 692 -17.33 8.49 42.25
CA ARG A 692 -16.36 9.59 42.01
C ARG A 692 -16.89 11.02 42.20
N MET A 693 -18.03 11.33 41.62
CA MET A 693 -18.72 12.61 41.77
C MET A 693 -20.22 12.35 41.75
N ASP A 694 -20.90 12.79 42.79
CA ASP A 694 -22.35 12.60 42.94
C ASP A 694 -23.14 13.63 42.11
N GLY A 695 -24.43 13.37 41.88
CA GLY A 695 -25.26 14.26 41.07
C GLY A 695 -25.42 15.67 41.66
N ILE A 696 -25.36 15.80 42.98
CA ILE A 696 -25.55 17.06 43.70
C ILE A 696 -24.28 17.93 43.59
N GLU A 697 -23.10 17.32 43.68
CA GLU A 697 -21.81 17.92 43.42
C GLU A 697 -21.71 18.40 41.97
N LEU A 698 -22.18 17.59 41.01
CA LEU A 698 -22.24 17.98 39.59
C LEU A 698 -23.12 19.22 39.38
N VAL A 699 -24.33 19.26 39.94
CA VAL A 699 -25.22 20.44 39.86
C VAL A 699 -24.55 21.66 40.50
N SER A 700 -23.90 21.49 41.66
CA SER A 700 -23.24 22.59 42.36
C SER A 700 -22.07 23.18 41.57
N LEU A 701 -21.32 22.35 40.83
CA LEU A 701 -20.26 22.81 39.93
C LEU A 701 -20.83 23.54 38.71
N LEU A 702 -21.92 23.03 38.13
CA LEU A 702 -22.62 23.63 37.00
C LEU A 702 -23.14 25.03 37.33
N ARG A 703 -23.73 25.22 38.53
CA ARG A 703 -24.21 26.55 38.97
C ARG A 703 -23.10 27.55 39.30
N ARG A 704 -21.85 27.10 39.49
CA ARG A 704 -20.68 27.98 39.67
C ARG A 704 -20.02 28.40 38.34
N ASP A 705 -20.37 27.77 37.23
CA ASP A 705 -19.83 28.07 35.91
C ASP A 705 -20.70 29.11 35.18
N ASN A 706 -20.09 30.24 34.81
CA ASN A 706 -20.81 31.36 34.19
C ASN A 706 -21.51 31.01 32.87
N ARG A 707 -21.04 29.98 32.15
CA ARG A 707 -21.62 29.53 30.87
C ARG A 707 -22.74 28.53 31.09
N LEU A 708 -22.61 27.65 32.08
CA LEU A 708 -23.53 26.53 32.29
C LEU A 708 -24.60 26.80 33.35
N GLN A 709 -24.47 27.87 34.14
CA GLN A 709 -25.41 28.21 35.22
C GLN A 709 -26.88 28.31 34.80
N SER A 710 -27.18 28.58 33.52
CA SER A 710 -28.55 28.68 32.99
C SER A 710 -29.09 27.37 32.40
N LEU A 711 -28.30 26.29 32.36
CA LEU A 711 -28.71 24.99 31.83
C LEU A 711 -29.75 24.35 32.76
N PRO A 712 -30.94 23.95 32.28
CA PRO A 712 -31.88 23.17 33.06
C PRO A 712 -31.29 21.84 33.54
N VAL A 713 -31.51 21.50 34.82
CA VAL A 713 -31.02 20.25 35.44
C VAL A 713 -32.16 19.50 36.11
N MET A 714 -32.36 18.25 35.72
CA MET A 714 -33.28 17.30 36.36
C MET A 714 -32.48 16.24 37.12
N VAL A 715 -32.83 16.04 38.39
CA VAL A 715 -32.24 15.02 39.25
C VAL A 715 -33.21 13.84 39.38
N VAL A 716 -32.72 12.63 39.15
CA VAL A 716 -33.47 11.37 39.32
C VAL A 716 -32.89 10.63 40.52
N SER A 717 -33.70 10.07 41.42
CA SER A 717 -33.17 9.34 42.58
C SER A 717 -34.01 8.12 42.98
N TYR A 718 -33.32 7.04 43.40
CA TYR A 718 -33.92 5.79 43.88
C TYR A 718 -34.56 5.87 45.26
N LYS A 719 -34.24 6.88 46.08
CA LYS A 719 -34.73 7.00 47.46
C LYS A 719 -35.62 8.24 47.57
N ASP A 720 -36.88 8.06 47.96
CA ASP A 720 -37.80 9.16 48.23
C ASP A 720 -37.54 9.74 49.64
N ARG A 721 -36.31 10.20 49.86
CA ARG A 721 -35.90 10.85 51.11
C ARG A 721 -36.10 12.35 50.93
N GLU A 722 -36.96 12.95 51.77
CA GLU A 722 -37.20 14.40 51.77
C GLU A 722 -35.91 15.23 51.90
N GLU A 723 -34.89 14.66 52.55
CA GLU A 723 -33.57 15.29 52.74
C GLU A 723 -32.78 15.41 51.43
N ASP A 724 -32.77 14.37 50.58
CA ASP A 724 -32.06 14.38 49.29
C ASP A 724 -32.77 15.26 48.26
N ARG A 725 -34.11 15.30 48.31
CA ARG A 725 -34.91 16.22 47.49
C ARG A 725 -34.62 17.69 47.83
N ARG A 726 -34.54 18.04 49.12
CA ARG A 726 -34.16 19.40 49.54
C ARG A 726 -32.74 19.74 49.10
N ARG A 727 -31.78 18.82 49.30
CA ARG A 727 -30.38 19.04 48.91
C ARG A 727 -30.20 19.22 47.38
N GLY A 728 -30.92 18.47 46.56
CA GLY A 728 -30.88 18.62 45.11
C GLY A 728 -31.44 19.96 44.63
N LEU A 729 -32.55 20.43 45.21
CA LEU A 729 -33.13 21.74 44.90
C LEU A 729 -32.27 22.90 45.43
N ASP A 730 -31.72 22.78 46.64
CA ASP A 730 -30.81 23.77 47.24
C ASP A 730 -29.49 23.88 46.47
N ALA A 731 -29.01 22.79 45.86
CA ALA A 731 -27.86 22.79 44.95
C ALA A 731 -28.17 23.44 43.59
N GLY A 732 -29.45 23.69 43.31
CA GLY A 732 -29.93 24.42 42.14
C GLY A 732 -30.49 23.54 41.02
N ALA A 733 -30.96 22.32 41.29
CA ALA A 733 -31.71 21.54 40.30
C ALA A 733 -33.09 22.17 40.02
N ASP A 734 -33.52 22.14 38.76
CA ASP A 734 -34.79 22.73 38.32
C ASP A 734 -35.97 21.75 38.51
N TYR A 735 -35.69 20.44 38.54
CA TYR A 735 -36.70 19.42 38.76
C TYR A 735 -36.12 18.19 39.49
N TYR A 736 -36.95 17.55 40.30
CA TYR A 736 -36.60 16.34 41.05
C TYR A 736 -37.63 15.24 40.80
N LEU A 737 -37.18 14.08 40.33
CA LEU A 737 -38.02 12.92 40.05
C LEU A 737 -37.63 11.72 40.92
N ALA A 738 -38.53 11.30 41.81
CA ALA A 738 -38.37 10.07 42.58
C ALA A 738 -38.67 8.84 41.71
N LYS A 739 -37.82 7.81 41.79
CA LYS A 739 -37.91 6.63 40.92
C LYS A 739 -39.11 5.72 41.20
N ALA A 740 -39.75 5.83 42.38
CA ALA A 740 -41.02 5.16 42.68
C ALA A 740 -42.19 5.64 41.79
N SER A 741 -42.04 6.82 41.19
CA SER A 741 -42.95 7.44 40.23
C SER A 741 -42.44 7.36 38.78
N PHE A 742 -41.39 6.58 38.51
CA PHE A 742 -40.79 6.44 37.18
C PHE A 742 -41.70 5.63 36.25
N HIS A 743 -42.66 6.32 35.65
CA HIS A 743 -43.44 5.85 34.50
C HIS A 743 -42.94 6.60 33.28
N ASP A 744 -42.88 5.94 32.12
CA ASP A 744 -42.32 6.49 30.87
C ASP A 744 -42.85 7.90 30.55
N ASP A 745 -44.13 8.16 30.87
CA ASP A 745 -44.76 9.47 30.64
C ASP A 745 -44.31 10.56 31.63
N ALA A 746 -44.04 10.23 32.90
CA ALA A 746 -43.68 11.23 33.92
C ALA A 746 -42.29 11.85 33.69
N LEU A 747 -41.32 11.06 33.24
CA LEU A 747 -40.00 11.56 32.83
C LEU A 747 -40.12 12.47 31.61
N LEU A 748 -40.93 12.06 30.63
CA LEU A 748 -41.10 12.79 29.39
C LEU A 748 -41.87 14.10 29.58
N ASP A 749 -42.90 14.10 30.43
CA ASP A 749 -43.66 15.30 30.79
C ASP A 749 -42.76 16.33 31.48
N ALA A 750 -41.90 15.89 32.40
CA ALA A 750 -40.92 16.76 33.06
C ALA A 750 -39.90 17.37 32.06
N VAL A 751 -39.43 16.56 31.09
CA VAL A 751 -38.55 17.06 30.02
C VAL A 751 -39.27 18.09 29.15
N VAL A 752 -40.54 17.83 28.80
CA VAL A 752 -41.38 18.78 28.03
C VAL A 752 -41.62 20.07 28.82
N GLU A 753 -41.77 20.01 30.13
CA GLU A 753 -41.94 21.19 30.98
C GLU A 753 -40.67 22.04 31.04
N LEU A 754 -39.50 21.40 31.21
CA LEU A 754 -38.22 22.09 31.39
C LEU A 754 -37.66 22.69 30.09
N ILE A 755 -37.70 21.93 29.01
CA ILE A 755 -37.10 22.34 27.75
C ILE A 755 -38.10 22.46 26.61
N GLY A 756 -39.37 22.11 26.78
CA GLY A 756 -40.37 22.08 25.70
C GLY A 756 -40.28 20.81 24.86
N GLY A 757 -41.41 20.38 24.28
CA GLY A 757 -41.48 19.19 23.42
C GLY A 757 -40.46 19.21 22.27
N ALA A 758 -39.95 18.02 21.91
CA ALA A 758 -39.24 17.80 20.67
C ALA A 758 -40.18 18.21 19.52
N ARG A 759 -39.91 19.35 18.88
CA ARG A 759 -40.73 19.81 17.76
C ARG A 759 -40.50 18.82 16.61
N ALA A 760 -41.62 18.25 16.13
CA ALA A 760 -41.67 17.24 15.08
C ALA A 760 -41.04 17.72 13.78
#